data_AF-W9QTZ2-F1
#
_entry.id   AF-W9QTZ2-F1
#
_cell.length_a   1.000
_cell.length_b   1.000
_cell.length_c   1.000
_cell.angle_alpha   90.00
_cell.angle_beta   90.00
_cell.angle_gamma   90.00
#
_symmetry.space_group_name_H-M   'P 1'
#
loop_
_entity.id
_entity.type
_entity.pdbx_description
1 polymer ?
#
loop_
_entity_poly.entity_id
_entity_poly.type
_entity_poly.pdbx_seq_one_letter_code
_entity_poly.pdbx_strand_id
1 'polypeptide(L)'
;MSASQTLGGPSRCGRVLGPSLDKIIKNAAWRKHSNLVSTCKSVLDKLDSISNSSSSDLSSPLFGLSLSDAELVLQPLFLALDSGYAKVAEPALECAFKLFSLGLVRGEIDSADPQSVAFRIVDAVCKSCGLGEEAIELAVLRALLSAVRSPSVLIRGDCLVNMVRTCYNVYLGGLSGTNQICAKSVLAQIMVIVFTRVEEDSMGVAIKRVSVNELLELTDKSLNEGSSIQFCQNFINEVMDASEGAPAVNHSQKLQNGDASESKPDGKEGESGDGEAIEGAESGGGGSKIREDGYLLFKNLCKLSMKFSSPDNPDDQILLRGKILSLELLKVVMDNGGPMWRSNDRSGLKAEIGIFFPMLVLRVLENVLQPSFLQKMTVLNLLEKISQDSQIMIDIFVNYDCDVDSPNIFERIVNGLLKTALGPPSGSTTTLSPAQDITFRHESVKCLVSIVKSMGAWMDQQLRLGDSYLPRSYETEASVENHLTQNGEEGTVTDYELHPEANSEVSDATTLEQRRAYKIEMQKGISLFNRKPSKGIEFLISVKKIGGSAEDVAVFLKNTNGLNESMIGDYLGDREEFPLKVMHAYVDSFNFKGMDFGEAIRLFLRGFRLPGEAQKIDRIMEKFAERYCKCNPNSFTSADTAYVLAYSVILLNTDAHNNMVKDKMTKADFIRNNRGIDDGKDLPEEYLGSLYNQIVKNEIKMKSDSSEPPSKQANSFNKLLGLDGILNLVTWKQTEEKALGANGLLIKHIQEQFKAKSGKSDVNKLNGRRPIITPLHEYNLVLKVESWELVPNHSNRFPSGIPRG
;
A
#
# COMPACT_ATOMS: atom_id res chain seq x y z
N MET A 1 -59.45 -36.31 -18.58
CA MET A 1 -58.32 -35.38 -18.41
C MET A 1 -57.49 -35.87 -17.24
N SER A 2 -56.37 -36.54 -17.52
CA SER A 2 -55.52 -37.18 -16.52
C SER A 2 -54.54 -36.14 -15.95
N ALA A 3 -54.65 -35.83 -14.66
CA ALA A 3 -53.70 -34.98 -13.96
C ALA A 3 -52.34 -35.69 -13.90
N SER A 4 -51.33 -35.13 -14.56
CA SER A 4 -49.94 -35.61 -14.50
C SER A 4 -49.50 -35.61 -13.03
N GLN A 5 -49.30 -36.80 -12.44
CA GLN A 5 -48.71 -36.94 -11.11
C GLN A 5 -47.32 -36.28 -11.16
N THR A 6 -47.14 -35.21 -10.39
CA THR A 6 -45.83 -34.56 -10.27
C THR A 6 -44.96 -35.43 -9.37
N LEU A 7 -43.84 -35.93 -9.92
CA LEU A 7 -42.88 -36.76 -9.19
C LEU A 7 -42.36 -35.99 -7.96
N GLY A 8 -42.46 -36.57 -6.76
CA GLY A 8 -42.01 -35.94 -5.51
C GLY A 8 -43.11 -35.26 -4.68
N GLY A 9 -44.37 -35.64 -4.86
CA GLY A 9 -45.46 -35.22 -3.97
C GLY A 9 -45.89 -33.74 -4.04
N PRO A 10 -46.75 -33.30 -3.10
CA PRO A 10 -47.36 -31.96 -3.13
C PRO A 10 -46.42 -30.84 -2.67
N SER A 11 -45.34 -31.16 -1.96
CA SER A 11 -44.44 -30.20 -1.32
C SER A 11 -43.62 -29.40 -2.34
N ARG A 12 -43.24 -28.15 -2.01
CA ARG A 12 -42.43 -27.31 -2.91
C ARG A 12 -41.03 -27.91 -3.13
N CYS A 13 -40.41 -28.38 -2.05
CA CYS A 13 -39.11 -29.06 -2.10
C CYS A 13 -39.20 -30.36 -2.91
N GLY A 14 -40.27 -31.14 -2.74
CA GLY A 14 -40.48 -32.38 -3.48
C GLY A 14 -40.64 -32.18 -4.99
N ARG A 15 -41.31 -31.12 -5.44
CA ARG A 15 -41.39 -30.77 -6.88
C ARG A 15 -40.04 -30.42 -7.51
N VAL A 16 -39.06 -30.01 -6.71
CA VAL A 16 -37.69 -29.72 -7.18
C VAL A 16 -36.83 -30.97 -7.10
N LEU A 17 -36.87 -31.67 -5.96
CA LEU A 17 -36.06 -32.86 -5.71
C LEU A 17 -36.51 -34.05 -6.57
N GLY A 18 -37.81 -34.32 -6.67
CA GLY A 18 -38.35 -35.50 -7.34
C GLY A 18 -37.85 -35.71 -8.78
N PRO A 19 -38.03 -34.73 -9.68
CA PRO A 19 -37.52 -34.83 -11.05
C PRO A 19 -35.99 -34.97 -11.13
N SER A 20 -35.25 -34.31 -10.23
CA SER A 20 -33.79 -34.41 -10.18
C SER A 20 -33.33 -35.80 -9.72
N LEU A 21 -33.99 -36.38 -8.71
CA LEU A 21 -33.69 -37.73 -8.22
C LEU A 21 -33.96 -38.79 -9.29
N ASP A 22 -35.03 -38.65 -10.07
CA ASP A 22 -35.32 -39.54 -11.21
C ASP A 22 -34.25 -39.42 -12.32
N LYS A 23 -33.81 -38.21 -12.65
CA LYS A 23 -32.66 -38.01 -13.56
C LYS A 23 -31.39 -38.66 -13.03
N ILE A 24 -31.09 -38.53 -11.74
CA ILE A 24 -29.93 -39.17 -11.08
C ILE A 24 -30.02 -40.69 -11.23
N ILE A 25 -31.18 -41.29 -10.96
CA ILE A 25 -31.38 -42.74 -11.11
C ILE A 25 -31.13 -43.19 -12.55
N LYS A 26 -31.63 -42.43 -13.54
CA LYS A 26 -31.46 -42.75 -14.97
C LYS A 26 -30.00 -42.65 -15.44
N ASN A 27 -29.23 -41.73 -14.87
CA ASN A 27 -27.82 -41.54 -15.20
C ASN A 27 -26.86 -42.39 -14.34
N ALA A 28 -27.36 -43.01 -13.27
CA ALA A 28 -26.56 -43.82 -12.37
C ALA A 28 -26.11 -45.15 -13.02
N ALA A 29 -24.82 -45.46 -12.93
CA ALA A 29 -24.28 -46.73 -13.38
C ALA A 29 -24.61 -47.86 -12.37
N TRP A 30 -25.38 -48.86 -12.80
CA TRP A 30 -25.92 -49.95 -11.96
C TRP A 30 -24.88 -50.63 -11.05
N ARG A 31 -23.63 -50.79 -11.51
CA ARG A 31 -22.56 -51.46 -10.75
C ARG A 31 -21.80 -50.55 -9.76
N LYS A 32 -21.80 -49.24 -9.97
CA LYS A 32 -21.04 -48.28 -9.14
C LYS A 32 -21.92 -47.53 -8.14
N HIS A 33 -23.20 -47.33 -8.46
CA HIS A 33 -24.09 -46.42 -7.74
C HIS A 33 -25.34 -47.11 -7.17
N SER A 34 -25.25 -48.40 -6.82
CA SER A 34 -26.39 -49.17 -6.29
C SER A 34 -26.97 -48.55 -5.01
N ASN A 35 -26.10 -48.11 -4.10
CA ASN A 35 -26.51 -47.42 -2.86
C ASN A 35 -27.23 -46.09 -3.16
N LEU A 36 -26.66 -45.25 -4.05
CA LEU A 36 -27.27 -43.99 -4.49
C LEU A 36 -28.66 -44.22 -5.07
N VAL A 37 -28.82 -45.18 -5.99
CA VAL A 37 -30.11 -45.50 -6.61
C VAL A 37 -31.13 -45.96 -5.58
N SER A 38 -30.72 -46.82 -4.62
CA SER A 38 -31.62 -47.27 -3.55
C SER A 38 -32.06 -46.12 -2.63
N THR A 39 -31.15 -45.20 -2.33
CA THR A 39 -31.41 -44.01 -1.51
C THR A 39 -32.35 -43.05 -2.24
N CYS A 40 -32.12 -42.78 -3.53
CA CYS A 40 -33.01 -41.94 -4.34
C CYS A 40 -34.45 -42.49 -4.37
N LYS A 41 -34.63 -43.81 -4.56
CA LYS A 41 -35.95 -44.45 -4.56
C LYS A 41 -36.65 -44.33 -3.20
N SER A 42 -35.93 -44.63 -2.13
CA SER A 42 -36.47 -44.49 -0.76
C SER A 42 -36.90 -43.06 -0.44
N VAL A 43 -36.14 -42.06 -0.90
CA VAL A 43 -36.48 -40.64 -0.71
C VAL A 43 -37.65 -40.22 -1.58
N LEU A 44 -37.77 -40.70 -2.81
CA LEU A 44 -38.93 -40.45 -3.67
C LEU A 44 -40.23 -40.95 -3.02
N ASP A 45 -40.22 -42.18 -2.52
CA ASP A 45 -41.38 -42.76 -1.81
C ASP A 45 -41.74 -41.92 -0.57
N LYS A 46 -40.73 -41.40 0.14
CA LYS A 46 -40.93 -40.54 1.32
C LYS A 46 -41.47 -39.16 0.93
N LEU A 47 -40.98 -38.54 -0.14
CA LEU A 47 -41.43 -37.23 -0.62
C LEU A 47 -42.91 -37.23 -1.03
N ASP A 48 -43.41 -38.33 -1.57
CA ASP A 48 -44.83 -38.49 -1.90
C ASP A 48 -45.73 -38.50 -0.66
N SER A 49 -45.18 -38.88 0.51
CA SER A 49 -45.90 -38.88 1.79
C SER A 49 -45.82 -37.55 2.57
N ILE A 50 -44.91 -36.65 2.20
CA ILE A 50 -44.68 -35.39 2.91
C ILE A 50 -45.56 -34.27 2.33
N SER A 51 -46.46 -33.73 3.15
CA SER A 51 -47.18 -32.48 2.89
C SER A 51 -46.44 -31.29 3.50
N ASN A 52 -46.58 -30.08 2.92
CA ASN A 52 -45.99 -28.88 3.53
C ASN A 52 -46.57 -28.71 4.94
N SER A 53 -45.72 -28.72 5.95
CA SER A 53 -46.15 -28.43 7.33
C SER A 53 -46.70 -27.00 7.41
N SER A 54 -47.87 -26.84 8.04
CA SER A 54 -48.48 -25.52 8.31
C SER A 54 -47.76 -24.75 9.44
N SER A 55 -46.93 -25.45 10.22
CA SER A 55 -45.98 -24.86 11.18
C SER A 55 -44.58 -24.87 10.56
N SER A 56 -44.19 -23.79 9.91
CA SER A 56 -42.82 -23.61 9.43
C SER A 56 -41.86 -23.60 10.63
N ASP A 57 -41.20 -24.73 10.88
CA ASP A 57 -40.09 -24.78 11.83
C ASP A 57 -38.99 -23.83 11.31
N LEU A 58 -38.84 -22.67 11.95
CA LEU A 58 -37.98 -21.58 11.48
C LEU A 58 -36.49 -21.97 11.50
N SER A 59 -36.13 -23.01 12.26
CA SER A 59 -34.78 -23.60 12.28
C SER A 59 -34.52 -24.61 11.17
N SER A 60 -35.52 -24.99 10.38
CA SER A 60 -35.31 -25.94 9.29
C SER A 60 -34.56 -25.30 8.12
N PRO A 61 -33.50 -25.95 7.60
CA PRO A 61 -32.72 -25.43 6.47
C PRO A 61 -33.48 -25.48 5.14
N LEU A 62 -34.59 -26.24 5.07
CA LEU A 62 -35.46 -26.33 3.90
C LEU A 62 -36.89 -25.88 4.22
N PHE A 63 -37.42 -24.99 3.40
CA PHE A 63 -38.76 -24.47 3.56
C PHE A 63 -39.83 -25.57 3.53
N GLY A 64 -40.63 -25.63 4.59
CA GLY A 64 -41.80 -26.52 4.68
C GLY A 64 -41.52 -27.95 5.12
N LEU A 65 -40.26 -28.29 5.43
CA LEU A 65 -39.83 -29.61 5.94
C LEU A 65 -39.31 -29.50 7.37
N SER A 66 -39.40 -30.59 8.15
CA SER A 66 -38.71 -30.68 9.45
C SER A 66 -37.19 -30.83 9.25
N LEU A 67 -36.38 -30.55 10.27
CA LEU A 67 -34.92 -30.73 10.19
C LEU A 67 -34.54 -32.16 9.79
N SER A 68 -35.16 -33.17 10.43
CA SER A 68 -34.89 -34.59 10.13
C SER A 68 -35.34 -34.98 8.71
N ASP A 69 -36.47 -34.47 8.24
CA ASP A 69 -36.91 -34.72 6.86
C ASP A 69 -35.97 -34.02 5.87
N ALA A 70 -35.52 -32.79 6.17
CA ALA A 70 -34.59 -32.04 5.31
C ALA A 70 -33.25 -32.78 5.13
N GLU A 71 -32.70 -33.33 6.21
CA GLU A 71 -31.48 -34.16 6.16
C GLU A 71 -31.68 -35.42 5.31
N LEU A 72 -32.79 -36.13 5.52
CA LEU A 72 -33.10 -37.37 4.80
C LEU A 72 -33.30 -37.13 3.30
N VAL A 73 -34.06 -36.10 2.91
CA VAL A 73 -34.38 -35.86 1.49
C VAL A 73 -33.20 -35.33 0.69
N LEU A 74 -32.20 -34.73 1.34
CA LEU A 74 -30.98 -34.24 0.71
C LEU A 74 -29.86 -35.27 0.67
N GLN A 75 -29.96 -36.38 1.41
CA GLN A 75 -28.96 -37.45 1.40
C GLN A 75 -28.58 -37.97 0.00
N PRO A 76 -29.53 -38.23 -0.92
CA PRO A 76 -29.17 -38.67 -2.27
C PRO A 76 -28.47 -37.57 -3.08
N LEU A 77 -28.71 -36.29 -2.76
CA LEU A 77 -28.05 -35.16 -3.40
C LEU A 77 -26.56 -35.15 -3.06
N PHE A 78 -26.21 -35.32 -1.79
CA PHE A 78 -24.81 -35.42 -1.35
C PHE A 78 -24.09 -36.60 -2.00
N LEU A 79 -24.72 -37.79 -1.98
CA LEU A 79 -24.17 -38.98 -2.62
C LEU A 79 -23.96 -38.81 -4.14
N ALA A 80 -24.81 -38.02 -4.81
CA ALA A 80 -24.67 -37.74 -6.23
C ALA A 80 -23.52 -36.75 -6.53
N LEU A 81 -23.37 -35.71 -5.72
CA LEU A 81 -22.26 -34.74 -5.84
C LEU A 81 -20.90 -35.39 -5.53
N ASP A 82 -20.85 -36.29 -4.54
CA ASP A 82 -19.65 -37.04 -4.15
C ASP A 82 -19.37 -38.26 -5.05
N SER A 83 -20.20 -38.52 -6.06
CA SER A 83 -20.11 -39.73 -6.89
C SER A 83 -18.83 -39.83 -7.72
N GLY A 84 -18.11 -38.72 -7.92
CA GLY A 84 -16.96 -38.66 -8.82
C GLY A 84 -17.35 -38.81 -10.31
N TYR A 85 -18.64 -38.74 -10.65
CA TYR A 85 -19.15 -39.01 -11.99
C TYR A 85 -20.05 -37.89 -12.52
N ALA A 86 -19.58 -37.16 -13.53
CA ALA A 86 -20.21 -35.94 -14.02
C ALA A 86 -21.69 -36.11 -14.41
N LYS A 87 -22.06 -37.20 -15.10
CA LYS A 87 -23.47 -37.44 -15.49
C LYS A 87 -24.44 -37.59 -14.31
N VAL A 88 -23.93 -37.93 -13.13
CA VAL A 88 -24.70 -38.05 -11.88
C VAL A 88 -24.61 -36.76 -11.07
N ALA A 89 -23.46 -36.12 -11.04
CA ALA A 89 -23.25 -34.84 -10.36
C ALA A 89 -24.01 -33.68 -11.03
N GLU A 90 -24.11 -33.64 -12.37
CA GLU A 90 -24.76 -32.55 -13.11
C GLU A 90 -26.25 -32.37 -12.73
N PRO A 91 -27.12 -33.41 -12.73
CA PRO A 91 -28.50 -33.27 -12.25
C PRO A 91 -28.61 -32.86 -10.77
N ALA A 92 -27.61 -33.20 -9.95
CA ALA A 92 -27.55 -32.80 -8.55
C ALA A 92 -27.20 -31.31 -8.41
N LEU A 93 -26.23 -30.81 -9.19
CA LEU A 93 -25.92 -29.38 -9.27
C LEU A 93 -27.11 -28.56 -9.79
N GLU A 94 -27.83 -29.06 -10.80
CA GLU A 94 -29.07 -28.44 -11.30
C GLU A 94 -30.14 -28.37 -10.20
N CYS A 95 -30.22 -29.41 -9.35
CA CYS A 95 -31.13 -29.42 -8.21
C CYS A 95 -30.73 -28.36 -7.17
N ALA A 96 -29.45 -28.28 -6.79
CA ALA A 96 -28.94 -27.28 -5.87
C ALA A 96 -29.23 -25.85 -6.36
N PHE A 97 -28.98 -25.57 -7.64
CA PHE A 97 -29.34 -24.30 -8.29
C PHE A 97 -30.82 -23.94 -8.11
N LYS A 98 -31.75 -24.89 -8.34
CA LYS A 98 -33.19 -24.65 -8.17
C LYS A 98 -33.58 -24.44 -6.71
N LEU A 99 -32.99 -25.19 -5.78
CA LEU A 99 -33.26 -25.04 -4.35
C LEU A 99 -32.89 -23.64 -3.84
N PHE A 100 -31.75 -23.09 -4.28
CA PHE A 100 -31.36 -21.72 -3.94
C PHE A 100 -32.17 -20.67 -4.69
N SER A 101 -32.34 -20.82 -6.00
CA SER A 101 -33.05 -19.85 -6.84
C SER A 101 -34.50 -19.66 -6.39
N LEU A 102 -35.17 -20.73 -5.93
CA LEU A 102 -36.54 -20.66 -5.44
C LEU A 102 -36.67 -20.25 -3.96
N GLY A 103 -35.56 -19.92 -3.28
CA GLY A 103 -35.55 -19.56 -1.85
C GLY A 103 -36.02 -20.70 -0.94
N LEU A 104 -35.81 -21.96 -1.36
CA LEU A 104 -36.18 -23.13 -0.57
C LEU A 104 -35.14 -23.44 0.50
N VAL A 105 -33.86 -23.17 0.23
CA VAL A 105 -32.81 -23.18 1.26
C VAL A 105 -32.88 -21.88 2.06
N ARG A 106 -32.77 -21.99 3.39
CA ARG A 106 -32.87 -20.85 4.31
C ARG A 106 -31.82 -20.90 5.40
N GLY A 107 -31.50 -19.72 5.93
CA GLY A 107 -30.72 -19.57 7.15
C GLY A 107 -29.30 -19.04 6.92
N GLU A 108 -28.50 -19.12 7.98
CA GLU A 108 -27.10 -18.72 8.00
C GLU A 108 -26.23 -19.92 7.61
N ILE A 109 -25.31 -19.72 6.66
CA ILE A 109 -24.33 -20.72 6.22
C ILE A 109 -22.97 -20.26 6.68
N ASP A 110 -22.40 -20.98 7.64
CA ASP A 110 -21.08 -20.71 8.20
C ASP A 110 -20.25 -21.99 8.23
N SER A 111 -18.97 -21.88 7.89
CA SER A 111 -17.95 -22.92 8.09
C SER A 111 -17.74 -23.32 9.55
N ALA A 112 -18.12 -22.47 10.50
CA ALA A 112 -18.09 -22.81 11.93
C ALA A 112 -19.09 -23.91 12.32
N ASP A 113 -20.12 -24.15 11.51
CA ASP A 113 -21.05 -25.28 11.65
C ASP A 113 -21.01 -26.21 10.43
N PRO A 114 -20.00 -27.10 10.33
CA PRO A 114 -19.88 -28.05 9.22
C PRO A 114 -21.02 -29.07 9.13
N GLN A 115 -21.79 -29.25 10.21
CA GLN A 115 -22.90 -30.21 10.25
C GLN A 115 -24.18 -29.62 9.65
N SER A 116 -24.27 -28.29 9.55
CA SER A 116 -25.37 -27.61 8.89
C SER A 116 -25.61 -28.16 7.48
N VAL A 117 -26.84 -28.58 7.22
CA VAL A 117 -27.28 -29.10 5.92
C VAL A 117 -27.02 -28.09 4.80
N ALA A 118 -27.26 -26.81 5.07
CA ALA A 118 -27.06 -25.74 4.10
C ALA A 118 -25.57 -25.54 3.77
N PHE A 119 -24.68 -25.63 4.76
CA PHE A 119 -23.22 -25.62 4.55
C PHE A 119 -22.78 -26.83 3.72
N ARG A 120 -23.24 -28.04 4.06
CA ARG A 120 -22.89 -29.25 3.30
C ARG A 120 -23.31 -29.18 1.83
N ILE A 121 -24.43 -28.51 1.49
CA ILE A 121 -24.83 -28.30 0.10
C ILE A 121 -23.77 -27.45 -0.61
N VAL A 122 -23.41 -26.31 -0.04
CA VAL A 122 -22.41 -25.39 -0.63
C VAL A 122 -21.04 -26.07 -0.75
N ASP A 123 -20.60 -26.77 0.29
CA ASP A 123 -19.33 -27.49 0.30
C ASP A 123 -19.28 -28.61 -0.75
N ALA A 124 -20.34 -29.41 -0.89
CA ALA A 124 -20.43 -30.45 -1.92
C ALA A 124 -20.47 -29.87 -3.34
N VAL A 125 -21.15 -28.74 -3.54
CA VAL A 125 -21.13 -27.99 -4.82
C VAL A 125 -19.71 -27.51 -5.13
N CYS A 126 -18.99 -26.92 -4.16
CA CYS A 126 -17.62 -26.48 -4.33
C CYS A 126 -16.66 -27.63 -4.69
N LYS A 127 -16.78 -28.79 -4.03
CA LYS A 127 -15.96 -29.99 -4.29
C LYS A 127 -16.19 -30.60 -5.67
N SER A 128 -17.40 -30.47 -6.22
CA SER A 128 -17.76 -31.00 -7.55
C SER A 128 -16.91 -30.39 -8.68
N CYS A 129 -16.33 -29.21 -8.46
CA CYS A 129 -15.40 -28.58 -9.40
C CYS A 129 -14.15 -29.44 -9.70
N GLY A 130 -13.77 -30.37 -8.80
CA GLY A 130 -12.62 -31.25 -8.98
C GLY A 130 -12.75 -32.28 -10.11
N LEU A 131 -13.92 -32.41 -10.74
CA LEU A 131 -14.14 -33.31 -11.88
C LEU A 131 -13.49 -32.84 -13.18
N GLY A 132 -13.23 -31.54 -13.32
CA GLY A 132 -12.55 -30.96 -14.48
C GLY A 132 -13.33 -31.03 -15.81
N GLU A 133 -14.64 -31.25 -15.77
CA GLU A 133 -15.52 -31.22 -16.95
C GLU A 133 -16.20 -29.84 -17.10
N GLU A 134 -16.20 -29.29 -18.32
CA GLU A 134 -16.70 -27.93 -18.59
C GLU A 134 -18.17 -27.72 -18.20
N ALA A 135 -19.02 -28.72 -18.41
CA ALA A 135 -20.44 -28.67 -18.04
C ALA A 135 -20.64 -28.62 -16.52
N ILE A 136 -19.78 -29.31 -15.77
CA ILE A 136 -19.79 -29.30 -14.31
C ILE A 136 -19.32 -27.95 -13.78
N GLU A 137 -18.26 -27.37 -14.35
CA GLU A 137 -17.80 -26.02 -13.98
C GLU A 137 -18.93 -24.99 -14.12
N LEU A 138 -19.63 -24.97 -15.26
CA LEU A 138 -20.77 -24.08 -15.47
C LEU A 138 -21.92 -24.34 -14.49
N ALA A 139 -22.23 -25.61 -14.20
CA ALA A 139 -23.28 -25.96 -13.25
C ALA A 139 -22.93 -25.54 -11.80
N VAL A 140 -21.66 -25.68 -11.40
CA VAL A 140 -21.13 -25.17 -10.11
C VAL A 140 -21.26 -23.65 -10.06
N LEU A 141 -20.82 -22.93 -11.09
CA LEU A 141 -20.94 -21.47 -11.16
C LEU A 141 -22.40 -20.99 -11.02
N ARG A 142 -23.36 -21.66 -11.68
CA ARG A 142 -24.80 -21.35 -11.52
C ARG A 142 -25.29 -21.56 -10.09
N ALA A 143 -24.96 -22.71 -9.50
CA ALA A 143 -25.40 -23.06 -8.16
C ALA A 143 -24.84 -22.06 -7.12
N LEU A 144 -23.54 -21.73 -7.19
CA LEU A 144 -22.91 -20.79 -6.27
C LEU A 144 -23.46 -19.37 -6.42
N LEU A 145 -23.65 -18.88 -7.65
CA LEU A 145 -24.26 -17.55 -7.87
C LEU A 145 -25.70 -17.51 -7.35
N SER A 146 -26.50 -18.56 -7.56
CA SER A 146 -27.87 -18.63 -7.04
C SER A 146 -27.93 -18.64 -5.50
N ALA A 147 -26.96 -19.29 -4.85
CA ALA A 147 -26.84 -19.30 -3.40
C ALA A 147 -26.55 -17.90 -2.85
N VAL A 148 -25.55 -17.20 -3.41
CA VAL A 148 -25.21 -15.82 -3.01
C VAL A 148 -26.37 -14.87 -3.30
N ARG A 149 -27.03 -15.00 -4.45
CA ARG A 149 -28.16 -14.15 -4.86
C ARG A 149 -29.35 -14.28 -3.91
N SER A 150 -29.62 -15.46 -3.37
CA SER A 150 -30.82 -15.71 -2.57
C SER A 150 -30.91 -14.76 -1.37
N PRO A 151 -32.04 -14.05 -1.17
CA PRO A 151 -32.23 -13.21 0.01
C PRO A 151 -32.52 -14.02 1.28
N SER A 152 -32.81 -15.32 1.14
CA SER A 152 -33.16 -16.21 2.26
C SER A 152 -31.94 -16.89 2.91
N VAL A 153 -30.75 -16.70 2.34
CA VAL A 153 -29.52 -17.37 2.76
C VAL A 153 -28.42 -16.34 2.99
N LEU A 154 -27.91 -16.25 4.21
CA LEU A 154 -26.76 -15.42 4.54
C LEU A 154 -25.50 -16.32 4.59
N ILE A 155 -24.53 -16.07 3.72
CA ILE A 155 -23.29 -16.87 3.64
C ILE A 155 -22.17 -16.11 4.34
N ARG A 156 -21.61 -16.70 5.40
CA ARG A 156 -20.66 -16.08 6.32
C ARG A 156 -19.21 -16.46 6.04
N GLY A 157 -18.30 -15.58 6.44
CA GLY A 157 -16.91 -15.91 6.77
C GLY A 157 -16.15 -16.68 5.69
N ASP A 158 -15.43 -17.73 6.12
CA ASP A 158 -14.61 -18.56 5.25
C ASP A 158 -15.43 -19.34 4.21
N CYS A 159 -16.72 -19.60 4.47
CA CYS A 159 -17.61 -20.22 3.48
C CYS A 159 -17.77 -19.33 2.24
N LEU A 160 -18.04 -18.03 2.44
CA LEU A 160 -18.12 -17.06 1.34
C LEU A 160 -16.79 -16.98 0.58
N VAL A 161 -15.67 -16.91 1.32
CA VAL A 161 -14.33 -16.89 0.73
C VAL A 161 -14.06 -18.15 -0.09
N ASN A 162 -14.49 -19.32 0.39
CA ASN A 162 -14.32 -20.59 -0.31
C ASN A 162 -15.13 -20.62 -1.63
N MET A 163 -16.37 -20.14 -1.63
CA MET A 163 -17.18 -20.06 -2.85
C MET A 163 -16.52 -19.15 -3.90
N VAL A 164 -16.05 -17.97 -3.48
CA VAL A 164 -15.30 -17.05 -4.36
C VAL A 164 -14.03 -17.72 -4.88
N ARG A 165 -13.30 -18.45 -4.01
CA ARG A 165 -12.10 -19.21 -4.39
C ARG A 165 -12.42 -20.30 -5.42
N THR A 166 -13.53 -21.03 -5.28
CA THR A 166 -13.96 -22.02 -6.26
C THR A 166 -14.18 -21.38 -7.63
N CYS A 167 -14.95 -20.29 -7.70
CA CYS A 167 -15.17 -19.57 -8.96
C CYS A 167 -13.85 -19.01 -9.55
N TYR A 168 -12.96 -18.51 -8.69
CA TYR A 168 -11.63 -18.03 -9.07
C TYR A 168 -10.75 -19.14 -9.65
N ASN A 169 -10.80 -20.34 -9.08
CA ASN A 169 -10.08 -21.49 -9.59
C ASN A 169 -10.62 -21.98 -10.94
N VAL A 170 -11.94 -21.91 -11.17
CA VAL A 170 -12.53 -22.18 -12.51
C VAL A 170 -11.98 -21.19 -13.54
N TYR A 171 -11.83 -19.91 -13.19
CA TYR A 171 -11.22 -18.93 -14.10
C TYR A 171 -9.73 -19.23 -14.39
N LEU A 172 -8.96 -19.61 -13.38
CA LEU A 172 -7.53 -19.88 -13.55
C LEU A 172 -7.22 -21.20 -14.26
N GLY A 173 -7.98 -22.25 -13.93
CA GLY A 173 -7.77 -23.61 -14.43
C GLY A 173 -8.64 -23.98 -15.64
N GLY A 174 -9.66 -23.17 -15.97
CA GLY A 174 -10.60 -23.48 -17.04
C GLY A 174 -9.90 -23.60 -18.40
N LEU A 175 -10.23 -24.64 -19.15
CA LEU A 175 -9.62 -24.92 -20.46
C LEU A 175 -10.30 -24.12 -21.59
N SER A 176 -11.58 -23.79 -21.43
CA SER A 176 -12.38 -23.02 -22.39
C SER A 176 -12.43 -21.54 -22.04
N GLY A 177 -12.23 -20.69 -23.06
CA GLY A 177 -12.38 -19.24 -22.94
C GLY A 177 -13.77 -18.81 -22.46
N THR A 178 -14.81 -19.55 -22.86
CA THR A 178 -16.20 -19.29 -22.44
C THR A 178 -16.38 -19.54 -20.94
N ASN A 179 -15.85 -20.65 -20.41
CA ASN A 179 -15.93 -20.94 -18.98
C ASN A 179 -15.16 -19.92 -18.15
N GLN A 180 -14.00 -19.48 -18.65
CA GLN A 180 -13.24 -18.40 -18.02
C GLN A 180 -14.05 -17.08 -17.99
N ILE A 181 -14.64 -16.66 -19.11
CA ILE A 181 -15.48 -15.45 -19.16
C ILE A 181 -16.68 -15.58 -18.20
N CYS A 182 -17.34 -16.74 -18.19
CA CYS A 182 -18.49 -16.98 -17.33
C CYS A 182 -18.08 -16.99 -15.83
N ALA A 183 -16.96 -17.61 -15.47
CA ALA A 183 -16.41 -17.57 -14.11
C ALA A 183 -16.07 -16.15 -13.67
N LYS A 184 -15.40 -15.37 -14.53
CA LYS A 184 -15.09 -13.95 -14.30
C LYS A 184 -16.37 -13.12 -14.08
N SER A 185 -17.38 -13.33 -14.92
CA SER A 185 -18.67 -12.64 -14.84
C SER A 185 -19.44 -13.00 -13.57
N VAL A 186 -19.41 -14.28 -13.17
CA VAL A 186 -20.01 -14.76 -11.92
C VAL A 186 -19.30 -14.16 -10.71
N LEU A 187 -17.97 -14.12 -10.70
CA LEU A 187 -17.20 -13.46 -9.64
C LEU A 187 -17.57 -11.99 -9.52
N ALA A 188 -17.61 -11.26 -10.64
CA ALA A 188 -18.02 -9.86 -10.64
C ALA A 188 -19.46 -9.69 -10.11
N GLN A 189 -20.40 -10.54 -10.53
CA GLN A 189 -21.78 -10.49 -10.06
C GLN A 189 -21.90 -10.81 -8.56
N ILE A 190 -21.11 -11.76 -8.04
CA ILE A 190 -21.00 -12.06 -6.60
C ILE A 190 -20.49 -10.82 -5.86
N MET A 191 -19.44 -10.15 -6.37
CA MET A 191 -18.94 -8.92 -5.76
C MET A 191 -20.03 -7.85 -5.71
N VAL A 192 -20.75 -7.61 -6.81
CA VAL A 192 -21.85 -6.64 -6.81
C VAL A 192 -22.92 -7.01 -5.78
N ILE A 193 -23.33 -8.29 -5.68
CA ILE A 193 -24.31 -8.72 -4.68
C ILE A 193 -23.83 -8.45 -3.25
N VAL A 194 -22.64 -8.94 -2.91
CA VAL A 194 -22.09 -8.86 -1.55
C VAL A 194 -21.90 -7.39 -1.15
N PHE A 195 -21.27 -6.58 -2.00
CA PHE A 195 -20.94 -5.21 -1.63
C PHE A 195 -22.15 -4.26 -1.66
N THR A 196 -23.17 -4.52 -2.49
CA THR A 196 -24.46 -3.80 -2.36
C THR A 196 -25.17 -4.14 -1.04
N ARG A 197 -25.12 -5.40 -0.59
CA ARG A 197 -25.67 -5.80 0.72
C ARG A 197 -24.90 -5.20 1.89
N VAL A 198 -23.58 -5.09 1.78
CA VAL A 198 -22.69 -4.47 2.79
C VAL A 198 -23.00 -2.99 2.94
N GLU A 199 -23.23 -2.29 1.83
CA GLU A 199 -23.57 -0.87 1.80
C GLU A 199 -24.90 -0.60 2.51
N GLU A 200 -25.96 -1.30 2.09
CA GLU A 200 -27.32 -1.15 2.62
C GLU A 200 -27.55 -1.89 3.94
N ASP A 201 -26.56 -2.67 4.39
CA ASP A 201 -26.64 -3.57 5.53
C ASP A 201 -27.90 -4.45 5.54
N SER A 202 -28.26 -4.99 4.37
CA SER A 202 -29.53 -5.68 4.16
C SER A 202 -29.42 -6.77 3.11
N MET A 203 -30.15 -7.88 3.32
CA MET A 203 -30.24 -8.97 2.35
C MET A 203 -31.23 -8.68 1.21
N GLY A 204 -32.20 -7.80 1.45
CA GLY A 204 -33.31 -7.46 0.55
C GLY A 204 -33.01 -6.23 -0.31
N VAL A 205 -31.96 -6.30 -1.11
CA VAL A 205 -31.47 -5.16 -1.91
C VAL A 205 -31.71 -5.37 -3.39
N ALA A 206 -31.88 -4.27 -4.13
CA ALA A 206 -31.92 -4.31 -5.59
C ALA A 206 -30.50 -4.49 -6.14
N ILE A 207 -30.25 -5.62 -6.79
CA ILE A 207 -28.92 -5.96 -7.32
C ILE A 207 -28.81 -5.52 -8.79
N LYS A 208 -27.79 -4.71 -9.08
CA LYS A 208 -27.41 -4.36 -10.45
C LYS A 208 -26.79 -5.58 -11.15
N ARG A 209 -27.22 -5.83 -12.40
CA ARG A 209 -26.61 -6.88 -13.23
C ARG A 209 -25.31 -6.39 -13.84
N VAL A 210 -24.32 -7.27 -13.90
CA VAL A 210 -23.05 -7.02 -14.59
C VAL A 210 -23.24 -7.15 -16.10
N SER A 211 -22.68 -6.20 -16.85
CA SER A 211 -22.51 -6.28 -18.30
C SER A 211 -21.20 -7.00 -18.62
N VAL A 212 -21.28 -8.17 -19.26
CA VAL A 212 -20.11 -8.96 -19.64
C VAL A 212 -19.23 -8.19 -20.63
N ASN A 213 -19.84 -7.39 -21.51
CA ASN A 213 -19.09 -6.58 -22.47
C ASN A 213 -18.21 -5.53 -21.78
N GLU A 214 -18.78 -4.75 -20.84
CA GLU A 214 -18.04 -3.73 -20.08
C GLU A 214 -16.92 -4.34 -19.22
N LEU A 215 -17.14 -5.55 -18.71
CA LEU A 215 -16.16 -6.27 -17.88
C LEU A 215 -14.92 -6.74 -18.67
N LEU A 216 -15.07 -7.01 -19.97
CA LEU A 216 -14.02 -7.57 -20.81
C LEU A 216 -13.19 -6.51 -21.55
N GLU A 217 -13.65 -5.25 -21.61
CA GLU A 217 -12.97 -4.13 -22.26
C GLU A 217 -11.56 -3.83 -21.71
N LEU A 218 -11.19 -4.37 -20.54
CA LEU A 218 -9.94 -4.04 -19.85
C LEU A 218 -8.75 -4.97 -20.14
N THR A 219 -8.94 -6.26 -20.49
CA THR A 219 -7.77 -7.17 -20.49
C THR A 219 -7.82 -8.42 -21.39
N ASP A 220 -8.93 -8.74 -22.05
CA ASP A 220 -9.12 -10.07 -22.68
C ASP A 220 -9.30 -10.03 -24.21
N LYS A 221 -8.41 -9.33 -24.94
CA LYS A 221 -8.43 -9.37 -26.43
C LYS A 221 -8.23 -10.78 -27.01
N SER A 222 -7.72 -11.74 -26.22
CA SER A 222 -7.51 -13.14 -26.64
C SER A 222 -8.73 -14.04 -26.47
N LEU A 223 -9.80 -13.60 -25.79
CA LEU A 223 -11.01 -14.41 -25.54
C LEU A 223 -12.25 -13.88 -26.29
N ASN A 224 -12.03 -12.93 -27.22
CA ASN A 224 -13.08 -12.09 -27.80
C ASN A 224 -13.83 -12.75 -28.97
N GLU A 225 -14.41 -13.93 -28.74
CA GLU A 225 -15.44 -14.48 -29.62
C GLU A 225 -16.79 -13.88 -29.23
N GLY A 226 -17.41 -13.08 -30.12
CA GLY A 226 -18.68 -12.40 -29.82
C GLY A 226 -19.81 -13.36 -29.39
N SER A 227 -19.76 -14.62 -29.81
CA SER A 227 -20.65 -15.70 -29.35
C SER A 227 -20.51 -16.02 -27.86
N SER A 228 -19.28 -16.02 -27.34
CA SER A 228 -18.98 -16.37 -25.94
C SER A 228 -19.42 -15.27 -24.98
N ILE A 229 -19.30 -14.00 -25.40
CA ILE A 229 -19.83 -12.85 -24.65
C ILE A 229 -21.36 -12.96 -24.53
N GLN A 230 -22.06 -13.19 -25.65
CA GLN A 230 -23.51 -13.32 -25.63
C GLN A 230 -23.96 -14.52 -24.79
N PHE A 231 -23.27 -15.66 -24.89
CA PHE A 231 -23.54 -16.82 -24.07
C PHE A 231 -23.40 -16.52 -22.58
N CYS A 232 -22.29 -15.91 -22.15
CA CYS A 232 -22.08 -15.62 -20.74
C CYS A 232 -23.02 -14.51 -20.22
N GLN A 233 -23.42 -13.55 -21.05
CA GLN A 233 -24.46 -12.58 -20.68
C GLN A 233 -25.81 -13.27 -20.45
N ASN A 234 -26.20 -14.18 -21.35
CA ASN A 234 -27.43 -14.97 -21.20
C ASN A 234 -27.36 -15.87 -19.96
N PHE A 235 -26.20 -16.46 -19.68
CA PHE A 235 -25.97 -17.27 -18.48
C PHE A 235 -26.18 -16.47 -17.20
N ILE A 236 -25.62 -15.26 -17.10
CA ILE A 236 -25.84 -14.37 -15.94
C ILE A 236 -27.31 -13.97 -15.85
N ASN A 237 -27.94 -13.60 -16.96
CA ASN A 237 -29.36 -13.22 -16.97
C ASN A 237 -30.25 -14.37 -16.49
N GLU A 238 -30.04 -15.59 -16.98
CA GLU A 238 -30.80 -16.77 -16.57
C GLU A 238 -30.74 -16.97 -15.06
N VAL A 239 -29.55 -16.94 -14.45
CA VAL A 239 -29.39 -17.08 -13.00
C VAL A 239 -29.99 -15.89 -12.25
N MET A 240 -29.85 -14.68 -12.82
CA MET A 240 -30.38 -13.44 -12.24
C MET A 240 -31.88 -13.23 -12.47
N ASP A 241 -32.55 -14.07 -13.26
CA ASP A 241 -33.99 -14.04 -13.50
C ASP A 241 -34.70 -15.27 -12.90
N ALA A 242 -33.95 -16.25 -12.39
CA ALA A 242 -34.46 -17.53 -11.88
C ALA A 242 -35.36 -17.46 -10.62
N SER A 243 -35.94 -16.31 -10.26
CA SER A 243 -36.72 -16.13 -9.03
C SER A 243 -37.73 -14.98 -9.09
N GLU A 244 -38.91 -15.21 -9.67
CA GLU A 244 -40.12 -14.39 -9.46
C GLU A 244 -41.34 -15.30 -9.27
N GLY A 245 -41.54 -15.89 -8.08
CA GLY A 245 -42.63 -16.87 -7.90
C GLY A 245 -42.96 -17.37 -6.49
N ALA A 246 -42.51 -16.71 -5.42
CA ALA A 246 -43.06 -16.95 -4.08
C ALA A 246 -43.79 -15.68 -3.61
N PRO A 247 -45.04 -15.79 -3.09
CA PRO A 247 -45.73 -14.62 -2.55
C PRO A 247 -44.90 -14.04 -1.41
N ALA A 248 -44.90 -12.71 -1.32
CA ALA A 248 -44.30 -11.96 -0.24
C ALA A 248 -44.76 -12.54 1.09
N VAL A 249 -43.91 -13.34 1.73
CA VAL A 249 -44.02 -13.52 3.16
C VAL A 249 -43.45 -12.23 3.71
N ASN A 250 -44.31 -11.41 4.31
CA ASN A 250 -43.90 -10.29 5.15
C ASN A 250 -43.09 -10.84 6.33
N HIS A 251 -41.83 -11.20 6.11
CA HIS A 251 -40.82 -11.29 7.14
C HIS A 251 -39.94 -10.06 7.02
N SER A 252 -40.52 -8.91 7.35
CA SER A 252 -39.84 -7.96 8.22
C SER A 252 -39.60 -8.64 9.58
N GLN A 253 -38.74 -9.65 9.62
CA GLN A 253 -38.25 -10.25 10.84
C GLN A 253 -36.75 -10.41 10.69
N LYS A 254 -36.07 -9.39 11.22
CA LYS A 254 -34.73 -9.44 11.82
C LYS A 254 -34.17 -10.87 11.87
N LEU A 255 -33.26 -11.20 10.97
CA LEU A 255 -32.01 -11.81 11.44
C LEU A 255 -31.50 -10.82 12.48
N GLN A 256 -31.65 -11.16 13.77
CA GLN A 256 -31.35 -10.28 14.89
C GLN A 256 -29.88 -9.82 14.81
N ASN A 257 -29.66 -8.61 14.29
CA ASN A 257 -28.59 -7.75 14.78
C ASN A 257 -29.05 -7.22 16.14
N GLY A 258 -28.11 -7.22 17.11
CA GLY A 258 -28.36 -6.96 18.53
C GLY A 258 -29.18 -5.70 18.80
N ASP A 259 -29.89 -5.71 19.93
CA ASP A 259 -30.66 -4.60 20.45
C ASP A 259 -29.82 -3.31 20.47
N ALA A 260 -30.15 -2.37 19.60
CA ALA A 260 -29.90 -0.96 19.83
C ALA A 260 -31.10 -0.45 20.64
N SER A 261 -30.97 -0.45 21.97
CA SER A 261 -31.92 0.24 22.83
C SER A 261 -31.80 1.75 22.60
N GLU A 262 -32.94 2.37 22.30
CA GLU A 262 -33.12 3.80 22.15
C GLU A 262 -32.51 4.61 23.29
N SER A 263 -31.99 5.76 22.89
CA SER A 263 -31.45 6.84 23.69
C SER A 263 -32.42 7.34 24.77
N LYS A 264 -31.87 7.63 25.95
CA LYS A 264 -32.31 8.78 26.75
C LYS A 264 -31.16 9.80 26.80
N PRO A 265 -31.47 11.10 26.68
CA PRO A 265 -30.47 12.15 26.72
C PRO A 265 -30.15 12.47 28.19
N ASP A 266 -28.88 12.47 28.56
CA ASP A 266 -28.43 13.26 29.69
C ASP A 266 -27.06 13.85 29.35
N GLY A 267 -27.01 15.17 29.37
CA GLY A 267 -25.84 15.95 29.01
C GLY A 267 -24.77 15.88 30.09
N LYS A 268 -23.51 15.95 29.65
CA LYS A 268 -22.48 16.82 30.22
C LYS A 268 -21.24 16.82 29.33
N GLU A 269 -20.84 18.03 28.98
CA GLU A 269 -19.59 18.40 28.33
C GLU A 269 -18.37 17.97 29.17
N GLY A 270 -17.25 17.70 28.51
CA GLY A 270 -15.95 17.47 29.15
C GLY A 270 -14.84 16.97 28.21
N GLU A 271 -14.17 17.93 27.56
CA GLU A 271 -12.74 18.00 27.17
C GLU A 271 -11.93 16.75 26.72
N SER A 272 -11.44 16.85 25.48
CA SER A 272 -10.04 16.75 24.99
C SER A 272 -9.01 15.84 25.68
N GLY A 273 -8.37 14.97 24.89
CA GLY A 273 -7.07 14.38 25.21
C GLY A 273 -6.53 13.43 24.12
N ASP A 274 -5.46 13.85 23.44
CA ASP A 274 -4.67 13.09 22.45
C ASP A 274 -4.01 11.84 23.04
N GLY A 275 -3.89 10.78 22.23
CA GLY A 275 -3.03 9.62 22.54
C GLY A 275 -3.09 8.52 21.47
N GLU A 276 -1.98 8.32 20.77
CA GLU A 276 -1.71 7.20 19.85
C GLU A 276 -1.93 5.82 20.51
N ALA A 277 -2.47 4.84 19.78
CA ALA A 277 -2.30 3.43 20.13
C ALA A 277 -2.31 2.49 18.91
N ILE A 278 -1.33 1.60 18.95
CA ILE A 278 -0.94 0.55 18.00
C ILE A 278 -1.83 -0.70 18.16
N GLU A 279 -1.87 -1.49 17.08
CA GLU A 279 -2.52 -2.81 16.87
C GLU A 279 -2.74 -3.74 18.08
N GLY A 280 -3.91 -4.39 18.09
CA GLY A 280 -4.06 -5.83 18.41
C GLY A 280 -4.90 -6.22 19.63
N ALA A 281 -6.19 -6.51 19.44
CA ALA A 281 -6.92 -7.60 20.11
C ALA A 281 -8.38 -7.68 19.61
N GLU A 282 -8.84 -8.89 19.33
CA GLU A 282 -10.19 -9.26 18.93
C GLU A 282 -11.21 -9.14 20.07
N SER A 283 -12.49 -9.07 19.65
CA SER A 283 -13.73 -9.43 20.36
C SER A 283 -14.42 -8.35 21.19
N GLY A 284 -15.62 -7.98 20.73
CA GLY A 284 -16.66 -7.39 21.58
C GLY A 284 -17.24 -6.06 21.14
N GLY A 285 -17.70 -5.93 19.89
CA GLY A 285 -18.50 -4.77 19.47
C GLY A 285 -19.56 -5.22 18.46
N GLY A 286 -20.82 -4.85 18.67
CA GLY A 286 -21.98 -5.23 17.84
C GLY A 286 -21.91 -4.72 16.41
N GLY A 287 -21.01 -5.31 15.60
CA GLY A 287 -20.89 -5.07 14.18
C GLY A 287 -21.96 -5.83 13.38
N SER A 288 -22.30 -5.30 12.21
CA SER A 288 -23.13 -6.06 11.28
C SER A 288 -22.34 -7.24 10.71
N LYS A 289 -22.92 -8.43 10.87
CA LYS A 289 -22.46 -9.68 10.25
C LYS A 289 -22.21 -9.55 8.74
N ILE A 290 -23.09 -8.85 8.02
CA ILE A 290 -23.00 -8.64 6.56
C ILE A 290 -21.76 -7.82 6.22
N ARG A 291 -21.50 -6.76 7.01
CA ARG A 291 -20.36 -5.87 6.81
C ARG A 291 -19.03 -6.56 7.12
N GLU A 292 -18.99 -7.38 8.17
CA GLU A 292 -17.83 -8.20 8.52
C GLU A 292 -17.41 -9.12 7.37
N ASP A 293 -18.39 -9.80 6.75
CA ASP A 293 -18.13 -10.70 5.61
C ASP A 293 -17.60 -9.93 4.39
N GLY A 294 -18.18 -8.75 4.11
CA GLY A 294 -17.70 -7.85 3.06
C GLY A 294 -16.25 -7.40 3.27
N TYR A 295 -15.89 -7.02 4.50
CA TYR A 295 -14.54 -6.61 4.85
C TYR A 295 -13.54 -7.78 4.73
N LEU A 296 -13.92 -8.97 5.22
CA LEU A 296 -13.10 -10.17 5.09
C LEU A 296 -12.83 -10.51 3.62
N LEU A 297 -13.85 -10.43 2.77
CA LEU A 297 -13.73 -10.68 1.34
C LEU A 297 -12.83 -9.64 0.66
N PHE A 298 -13.01 -8.35 0.95
CA PHE A 298 -12.16 -7.27 0.45
C PHE A 298 -10.69 -7.48 0.81
N LYS A 299 -10.41 -7.78 2.09
CA LYS A 299 -9.07 -8.07 2.60
C LYS A 299 -8.42 -9.24 1.86
N ASN A 300 -9.18 -10.30 1.59
CA ASN A 300 -8.67 -11.45 0.84
C ASN A 300 -8.34 -11.10 -0.62
N LEU A 301 -9.16 -10.29 -1.29
CA LEU A 301 -8.88 -9.82 -2.65
C LEU A 301 -7.61 -8.95 -2.72
N CYS A 302 -7.42 -8.03 -1.77
CA CYS A 302 -6.18 -7.25 -1.68
C CYS A 302 -4.95 -8.16 -1.52
N LYS A 303 -5.01 -9.14 -0.62
CA LYS A 303 -3.91 -10.11 -0.44
C LYS A 303 -3.59 -10.89 -1.72
N LEU A 304 -4.60 -11.28 -2.50
CA LEU A 304 -4.38 -11.96 -3.78
C LEU A 304 -3.72 -11.06 -4.82
N SER A 305 -4.07 -9.78 -4.87
CA SER A 305 -3.41 -8.82 -5.77
C SER A 305 -1.94 -8.52 -5.42
N MET A 306 -1.52 -8.76 -4.19
CA MET A 306 -0.17 -8.44 -3.68
C MET A 306 0.86 -9.57 -3.84
N LYS A 307 0.50 -10.73 -4.40
CA LYS A 307 1.46 -11.83 -4.62
C LYS A 307 2.53 -11.42 -5.63
N PHE A 308 3.80 -11.74 -5.42
CA PHE A 308 4.89 -11.47 -6.38
C PHE A 308 5.35 -12.76 -7.06
N SER A 309 5.74 -12.66 -8.34
CA SER A 309 6.42 -13.77 -9.01
C SER A 309 7.83 -13.88 -8.44
N SER A 310 8.31 -15.09 -8.17
CA SER A 310 9.70 -15.28 -7.72
C SER A 310 10.67 -14.86 -8.83
N PRO A 311 11.88 -14.36 -8.49
CA PRO A 311 12.92 -14.06 -9.48
C PRO A 311 13.24 -15.26 -10.38
N ASP A 312 13.03 -16.48 -9.88
CA ASP A 312 13.31 -17.74 -10.57
C ASP A 312 12.23 -18.15 -11.60
N ASN A 313 11.04 -17.53 -11.57
CA ASN A 313 9.93 -17.78 -12.51
C ASN A 313 9.16 -16.48 -12.81
N PRO A 314 9.76 -15.55 -13.58
CA PRO A 314 9.13 -14.27 -13.93
C PRO A 314 7.86 -14.45 -14.78
N ASP A 315 7.75 -15.56 -15.52
CA ASP A 315 6.68 -15.85 -16.48
C ASP A 315 5.61 -16.83 -15.95
N ASP A 316 5.32 -16.84 -14.65
CA ASP A 316 4.15 -17.58 -14.13
C ASP A 316 2.85 -16.90 -14.61
N GLN A 317 2.39 -17.31 -15.78
CA GLN A 317 1.22 -16.79 -16.46
C GLN A 317 -0.06 -16.99 -15.63
N ILE A 318 -0.13 -18.06 -14.82
CA ILE A 318 -1.27 -18.33 -13.93
C ILE A 318 -1.28 -17.32 -12.78
N LEU A 319 -0.12 -17.08 -12.16
CA LEU A 319 0.01 -16.09 -11.10
C LEU A 319 -0.28 -14.67 -11.60
N LEU A 320 0.19 -14.30 -12.79
CA LEU A 320 -0.11 -13.00 -13.41
C LEU A 320 -1.60 -12.85 -13.71
N ARG A 321 -2.20 -13.87 -14.32
CA ARG A 321 -3.63 -13.92 -14.62
C ARG A 321 -4.48 -13.78 -13.35
N GLY A 322 -4.07 -14.44 -12.27
CA GLY A 322 -4.73 -14.31 -10.97
C GLY A 322 -4.66 -12.90 -10.41
N LYS A 323 -3.49 -12.25 -10.47
CA LYS A 323 -3.35 -10.85 -10.01
C LYS A 323 -4.24 -9.90 -10.79
N ILE A 324 -4.26 -10.03 -12.12
CA ILE A 324 -5.10 -9.21 -13.00
C ILE A 324 -6.56 -9.35 -12.58
N LEU A 325 -7.05 -10.58 -12.45
CA LEU A 325 -8.43 -10.82 -12.01
C LEU A 325 -8.72 -10.21 -10.64
N SER A 326 -7.80 -10.36 -9.67
CA SER A 326 -7.99 -9.76 -8.34
C SER A 326 -8.09 -8.23 -8.39
N LEU A 327 -7.27 -7.57 -9.21
CA LEU A 327 -7.33 -6.12 -9.41
C LEU A 327 -8.61 -5.69 -10.14
N GLU A 328 -9.07 -6.45 -11.14
CA GLU A 328 -10.33 -6.21 -11.82
C GLU A 328 -11.54 -6.35 -10.88
N LEU A 329 -11.54 -7.36 -9.99
CA LEU A 329 -12.60 -7.52 -8.99
C LEU A 329 -12.58 -6.40 -7.96
N LEU A 330 -11.39 -5.96 -7.49
CA LEU A 330 -11.29 -4.78 -6.64
C LEU A 330 -11.83 -3.53 -7.34
N LYS A 331 -11.57 -3.37 -8.64
CA LYS A 331 -12.15 -2.29 -9.43
C LYS A 331 -13.68 -2.39 -9.47
N VAL A 332 -14.25 -3.58 -9.70
CA VAL A 332 -15.72 -3.80 -9.65
C VAL A 332 -16.29 -3.39 -8.29
N VAL A 333 -15.61 -3.72 -7.19
CA VAL A 333 -16.04 -3.30 -5.84
C VAL A 333 -16.02 -1.77 -5.72
N MET A 334 -14.94 -1.11 -6.12
CA MET A 334 -14.81 0.36 -6.02
C MET A 334 -15.79 1.11 -6.93
N ASP A 335 -16.01 0.62 -8.15
CA ASP A 335 -16.93 1.20 -9.12
C ASP A 335 -18.40 1.11 -8.65
N ASN A 336 -18.73 0.10 -7.83
CA ASN A 336 -20.07 -0.10 -7.27
C ASN A 336 -20.18 0.25 -5.78
N GLY A 337 -19.09 0.70 -5.14
CA GLY A 337 -19.09 1.09 -3.73
C GLY A 337 -19.94 2.33 -3.50
N GLY A 338 -20.77 2.32 -2.45
CA GLY A 338 -21.58 3.47 -2.06
C GLY A 338 -20.86 4.38 -1.07
N PRO A 339 -21.58 5.30 -0.41
CA PRO A 339 -21.04 6.24 0.57
C PRO A 339 -20.16 5.63 1.66
N MET A 340 -20.38 4.38 2.08
CA MET A 340 -19.56 3.71 3.09
C MET A 340 -18.12 3.47 2.59
N TRP A 341 -17.98 3.09 1.32
CA TRP A 341 -16.67 2.93 0.67
C TRP A 341 -16.10 4.23 0.11
N ARG A 342 -16.99 5.16 -0.27
CA ARG A 342 -16.66 6.46 -0.88
C ARG A 342 -16.63 7.61 0.12
N SER A 343 -16.82 7.35 1.42
CA SER A 343 -16.90 8.39 2.45
C SER A 343 -15.68 9.28 2.30
N ASN A 344 -15.95 10.53 1.95
CA ASN A 344 -15.03 11.44 1.29
C ASN A 344 -14.01 12.05 2.26
N ASP A 345 -13.65 11.34 3.33
CA ASP A 345 -12.53 11.67 4.20
C ASP A 345 -11.25 11.37 3.42
N ARG A 346 -11.01 12.17 2.37
CA ARG A 346 -9.73 12.29 1.64
C ARG A 346 -8.58 12.57 2.60
N SER A 347 -8.88 13.05 3.81
CA SER A 347 -7.97 13.15 4.96
C SER A 347 -7.32 11.81 5.30
N GLY A 348 -8.07 10.70 5.28
CA GLY A 348 -7.60 9.37 5.65
C GLY A 348 -6.61 8.75 4.67
N LEU A 349 -6.53 9.25 3.43
CA LEU A 349 -5.58 8.80 2.41
C LEU A 349 -4.61 9.90 1.95
N LYS A 350 -4.61 11.07 2.62
CA LYS A 350 -3.81 12.22 2.21
C LYS A 350 -2.31 11.88 2.20
N ALA A 351 -1.83 11.21 3.26
CA ALA A 351 -0.42 10.84 3.37
C ALA A 351 -0.02 9.84 2.28
N GLU A 352 -0.86 8.82 2.06
CA GLU A 352 -0.67 7.75 1.09
C GLU A 352 -0.66 8.30 -0.34
N ILE A 353 -1.61 9.16 -0.71
CA ILE A 353 -1.63 9.84 -2.02
C ILE A 353 -0.38 10.71 -2.16
N GLY A 354 0.03 11.42 -1.10
CA GLY A 354 1.28 12.18 -1.03
C GLY A 354 2.52 11.35 -1.37
N ILE A 355 2.52 10.05 -1.07
CA ILE A 355 3.64 9.14 -1.34
C ILE A 355 3.48 8.45 -2.70
N PHE A 356 2.33 7.82 -2.95
CA PHE A 356 2.11 6.98 -4.11
C PHE A 356 1.92 7.78 -5.41
N PHE A 357 1.26 8.94 -5.37
CA PHE A 357 1.03 9.72 -6.58
C PHE A 357 2.34 10.21 -7.21
N PRO A 358 3.30 10.78 -6.44
CA PRO A 358 4.62 11.08 -6.99
C PRO A 358 5.39 9.85 -7.48
N MET A 359 5.33 8.76 -6.73
CA MET A 359 6.11 7.56 -7.03
C MET A 359 5.62 6.79 -8.26
N LEU A 360 4.30 6.74 -8.48
CA LEU A 360 3.67 5.94 -9.53
C LEU A 360 3.26 6.78 -10.74
N VAL A 361 2.66 7.96 -10.52
CA VAL A 361 2.12 8.80 -11.60
C VAL A 361 3.17 9.80 -12.08
N LEU A 362 3.70 10.63 -11.18
CA LEU A 362 4.63 11.70 -11.57
C LEU A 362 5.97 11.14 -12.06
N ARG A 363 6.48 10.06 -11.46
CA ARG A 363 7.71 9.40 -11.93
C ARG A 363 7.63 9.01 -13.41
N VAL A 364 6.48 8.47 -13.84
CA VAL A 364 6.26 8.07 -15.24
C VAL A 364 6.10 9.30 -16.14
N LEU A 365 5.37 10.31 -15.68
CA LEU A 365 5.17 11.57 -16.41
C LEU A 365 6.50 12.32 -16.64
N GLU A 366 7.29 12.48 -15.58
CA GLU A 366 8.56 13.22 -15.55
C GLU A 366 9.71 12.48 -16.24
N ASN A 367 9.59 11.17 -16.47
CA ASN A 367 10.56 10.42 -17.25
C ASN A 367 10.42 10.76 -18.75
N VAL A 368 11.29 11.65 -19.22
CA VAL A 368 11.37 12.06 -20.63
C VAL A 368 12.48 11.31 -21.38
N LEU A 369 13.48 10.77 -20.67
CA LEU A 369 14.67 10.17 -21.29
C LEU A 369 14.42 8.74 -21.81
N GLN A 370 13.64 7.94 -21.07
CA GLN A 370 13.36 6.54 -21.40
C GLN A 370 11.89 6.20 -21.08
N PRO A 371 10.89 6.86 -21.70
CA PRO A 371 9.50 6.63 -21.39
C PRO A 371 8.98 5.30 -21.96
N SER A 372 8.16 4.59 -21.18
CA SER A 372 7.33 3.51 -21.71
C SER A 372 6.07 4.09 -22.35
N PHE A 373 5.84 3.76 -23.63
CA PHE A 373 4.69 4.30 -24.38
C PHE A 373 3.36 4.03 -23.67
N LEU A 374 3.13 2.77 -23.31
CA LEU A 374 1.89 2.32 -22.69
C LEU A 374 1.67 2.95 -21.31
N GLN A 375 2.69 2.96 -20.45
CA GLN A 375 2.57 3.52 -19.10
C GLN A 375 2.32 5.02 -19.14
N LYS A 376 3.06 5.75 -19.98
CA LYS A 376 2.94 7.20 -20.07
C LYS A 376 1.62 7.63 -20.70
N MET A 377 1.13 6.90 -21.71
CA MET A 377 -0.21 7.16 -22.26
C MET A 377 -1.32 6.88 -21.23
N THR A 378 -1.18 5.82 -20.43
CA THR A 378 -2.11 5.52 -19.32
C THR A 378 -2.14 6.65 -18.30
N VAL A 379 -0.97 7.20 -17.93
CA VAL A 379 -0.85 8.34 -17.02
C VAL A 379 -1.46 9.61 -17.62
N LEU A 380 -1.22 9.90 -18.90
CA LEU A 380 -1.84 11.06 -19.56
C LEU A 380 -3.37 10.95 -19.58
N ASN A 381 -3.92 9.79 -19.93
CA ASN A 381 -5.37 9.54 -19.88
C ASN A 381 -5.95 9.69 -18.46
N LEU A 382 -5.23 9.21 -17.44
CA LEU A 382 -5.62 9.39 -16.04
C LEU A 382 -5.65 10.86 -15.65
N LEU A 383 -4.60 11.62 -15.98
CA LEU A 383 -4.49 13.05 -15.69
C LEU A 383 -5.55 13.85 -16.44
N GLU A 384 -5.89 13.47 -17.67
CA GLU A 384 -7.00 14.08 -18.40
C GLU A 384 -8.31 13.90 -17.64
N LYS A 385 -8.63 12.68 -17.19
CA LYS A 385 -9.86 12.41 -16.41
C LYS A 385 -9.88 13.16 -15.08
N ILE A 386 -8.76 13.17 -14.35
CA ILE A 386 -8.63 13.92 -13.09
C ILE A 386 -8.85 15.42 -13.35
N SER A 387 -8.29 15.95 -14.44
CA SER A 387 -8.38 17.37 -14.76
C SER A 387 -9.78 17.85 -15.15
N GLN A 388 -10.69 16.94 -15.51
CA GLN A 388 -12.08 17.28 -15.84
C GLN A 388 -12.90 17.65 -14.60
N ASP A 389 -12.48 17.19 -13.41
CA ASP A 389 -13.07 17.58 -12.14
C ASP A 389 -12.24 18.70 -11.51
N SER A 390 -12.80 19.90 -11.51
CA SER A 390 -12.14 21.09 -10.97
C SER A 390 -11.92 21.02 -9.46
N GLN A 391 -12.82 20.37 -8.71
CA GLN A 391 -12.69 20.23 -7.26
C GLN A 391 -11.48 19.35 -6.91
N ILE A 392 -11.22 18.28 -7.67
CA ILE A 392 -10.04 17.45 -7.47
C ILE A 392 -8.76 18.26 -7.69
N MET A 393 -8.69 19.07 -8.75
CA MET A 393 -7.50 19.89 -9.02
C MET A 393 -7.23 20.91 -7.92
N ILE A 394 -8.28 21.51 -7.37
CA ILE A 394 -8.19 22.46 -6.26
C ILE A 394 -7.78 21.75 -4.97
N ASP A 395 -8.37 20.60 -4.66
CA ASP A 395 -8.01 19.81 -3.50
C ASP A 395 -6.56 19.32 -3.56
N ILE A 396 -6.05 18.97 -4.75
CA ILE A 396 -4.63 18.63 -4.92
C ILE A 396 -3.76 19.86 -4.59
N PHE A 397 -4.12 21.05 -5.08
CA PHE A 397 -3.37 22.26 -4.79
C PHE A 397 -3.41 22.62 -3.30
N VAL A 398 -4.59 22.66 -2.69
CA VAL A 398 -4.79 23.04 -1.28
C VAL A 398 -4.13 22.03 -0.33
N ASN A 399 -4.33 20.74 -0.54
CA ASN A 399 -3.86 19.71 0.39
C ASN A 399 -2.38 19.42 0.28
N TYR A 400 -1.76 19.64 -0.89
CA TYR A 400 -0.38 19.25 -1.14
C TYR A 400 0.53 20.44 -1.43
N ASP A 401 0.16 21.32 -2.35
CA ASP A 401 1.00 22.45 -2.74
C ASP A 401 1.00 23.56 -1.67
N CYS A 402 -0.12 23.79 -0.98
CA CYS A 402 -0.21 24.80 0.09
C CYS A 402 0.17 24.27 1.48
N ASP A 403 0.29 22.96 1.66
CA ASP A 403 0.76 22.34 2.90
C ASP A 403 2.30 22.26 2.90
N VAL A 404 2.96 22.78 3.93
CA VAL A 404 4.42 22.90 4.02
C VAL A 404 5.14 21.55 4.00
N ASP A 405 4.55 20.53 4.65
CA ASP A 405 5.17 19.22 4.85
C ASP A 405 4.86 18.22 3.72
N SER A 406 3.93 18.58 2.84
CA SER A 406 3.49 17.75 1.72
C SER A 406 4.26 18.05 0.42
N PRO A 407 4.33 17.11 -0.56
CA PRO A 407 4.95 17.37 -1.86
C PRO A 407 4.13 18.32 -2.74
N ASN A 408 4.76 19.06 -3.67
CA ASN A 408 4.00 19.89 -4.63
C ASN A 408 3.47 19.03 -5.79
N ILE A 409 2.33 18.36 -5.59
CA ILE A 409 1.76 17.47 -6.62
C ILE A 409 1.23 18.27 -7.81
N PHE A 410 0.47 19.34 -7.59
CA PHE A 410 -0.15 20.12 -8.67
C PHE A 410 0.93 20.75 -9.56
N GLU A 411 1.89 21.44 -8.96
CA GLU A 411 3.02 22.04 -9.67
C GLU A 411 3.81 21.00 -10.50
N ARG A 412 4.03 19.80 -9.95
CA ARG A 412 4.74 18.73 -10.65
C ARG A 412 3.93 18.11 -11.79
N ILE A 413 2.60 18.01 -11.67
CA ILE A 413 1.72 17.62 -12.79
C ILE A 413 1.92 18.61 -13.96
N VAL A 414 1.76 19.91 -13.68
CA VAL A 414 1.88 20.96 -14.71
C VAL A 414 3.27 20.95 -15.35
N ASN A 415 4.32 20.90 -14.55
CA ASN A 415 5.70 20.86 -15.04
C ASN A 415 6.03 19.58 -15.83
N GLY A 416 5.51 18.43 -15.41
CA GLY A 416 5.70 17.15 -16.11
C GLY A 416 4.98 17.12 -17.46
N LEU A 417 3.75 17.64 -17.53
CA LEU A 417 3.00 17.81 -18.77
C LEU A 417 3.71 18.81 -19.70
N LEU A 418 4.18 19.94 -19.17
CA LEU A 418 4.92 20.93 -19.95
C LEU A 418 6.20 20.36 -20.55
N LYS A 419 7.01 19.65 -19.75
CA LYS A 419 8.22 18.96 -20.23
C LYS A 419 7.91 17.93 -21.31
N THR A 420 6.81 17.18 -21.16
CA THR A 420 6.39 16.20 -22.17
C THR A 420 5.89 16.88 -23.45
N ALA A 421 5.20 18.03 -23.34
CA ALA A 421 4.77 18.83 -24.48
C ALA A 421 5.95 19.45 -25.26
N LEU A 422 6.99 19.90 -24.55
CA LEU A 422 8.21 20.45 -25.16
C LEU A 422 9.08 19.36 -25.82
N GLY A 423 8.97 18.13 -25.31
CA GLY A 423 9.74 16.99 -25.78
C GLY A 423 11.16 16.94 -25.19
N PRO A 424 11.97 15.95 -25.61
CA PRO A 424 13.31 15.74 -25.08
C PRO A 424 14.25 16.93 -25.38
N PRO A 425 15.21 17.25 -24.47
CA PRO A 425 16.19 18.31 -24.69
C PRO A 425 16.98 18.12 -25.98
N SER A 426 17.32 19.22 -26.65
CA SER A 426 18.11 19.19 -27.89
C SER A 426 19.42 18.42 -27.71
N GLY A 427 19.63 17.38 -28.52
CA GLY A 427 20.83 16.53 -28.47
C GLY A 427 20.70 15.26 -27.63
N SER A 428 19.55 15.01 -26.99
CA SER A 428 19.29 13.74 -26.29
C SER A 428 18.65 12.69 -27.22
N THR A 429 19.10 11.44 -27.09
CA THR A 429 18.53 10.30 -27.81
C THR A 429 17.40 9.67 -26.99
N THR A 430 16.21 9.52 -27.58
CA THR A 430 15.08 8.84 -26.95
C THR A 430 14.82 7.49 -27.60
N THR A 431 14.13 6.61 -26.89
CA THR A 431 13.68 5.31 -27.39
C THR A 431 12.37 5.38 -28.19
N LEU A 432 11.78 6.57 -28.34
CA LEU A 432 10.47 6.76 -28.96
C LEU A 432 10.56 6.89 -30.48
N SER A 433 9.54 6.38 -31.18
CA SER A 433 9.36 6.72 -32.60
C SER A 433 8.87 8.17 -32.76
N PRO A 434 9.13 8.82 -33.90
CA PRO A 434 8.63 10.19 -34.15
C PRO A 434 7.11 10.33 -33.99
N ALA A 435 6.35 9.30 -34.37
CA ALA A 435 4.90 9.29 -34.21
C ALA A 435 4.48 9.25 -32.73
N GLN A 436 5.15 8.43 -31.91
CA GLN A 436 4.88 8.35 -30.47
C GLN A 436 5.24 9.65 -29.75
N ASP A 437 6.32 10.32 -30.14
CA ASP A 437 6.70 11.63 -29.60
C ASP A 437 5.64 12.69 -29.90
N ILE A 438 5.15 12.76 -31.14
CA ILE A 438 4.06 13.68 -31.52
C ILE A 438 2.79 13.40 -30.71
N THR A 439 2.41 12.14 -30.54
CA THR A 439 1.24 11.77 -29.72
C THR A 439 1.40 12.24 -28.29
N PHE A 440 2.54 12.00 -27.64
CA PHE A 440 2.79 12.47 -26.28
C PHE A 440 2.70 13.98 -26.15
N ARG A 441 3.24 14.73 -27.10
CA ARG A 441 3.14 16.18 -27.09
C ARG A 441 1.69 16.63 -27.20
N HIS A 442 0.93 16.06 -28.13
CA HIS A 442 -0.48 16.40 -28.34
C HIS A 442 -1.31 16.13 -27.08
N GLU A 443 -1.20 14.93 -26.50
CA GLU A 443 -1.96 14.51 -25.32
C GLU A 443 -1.57 15.30 -24.07
N SER A 444 -0.29 15.69 -23.95
CA SER A 444 0.15 16.55 -22.84
C SER A 444 -0.42 17.97 -22.94
N VAL A 445 -0.43 18.56 -24.14
CA VAL A 445 -1.07 19.86 -24.39
C VAL A 445 -2.58 19.79 -24.14
N LYS A 446 -3.24 18.72 -24.59
CA LYS A 446 -4.65 18.47 -24.33
C LYS A 446 -4.96 18.44 -22.83
N CYS A 447 -4.15 17.74 -22.05
CA CYS A 447 -4.27 17.73 -20.58
C CYS A 447 -4.10 19.13 -19.97
N LEU A 448 -3.07 19.88 -20.38
CA LEU A 448 -2.86 21.26 -19.90
C LEU A 448 -4.06 22.17 -20.20
N VAL A 449 -4.61 22.08 -21.41
CA VAL A 449 -5.81 22.81 -21.80
C VAL A 449 -7.02 22.39 -20.96
N SER A 450 -7.17 21.09 -20.68
CA SER A 450 -8.24 20.56 -19.83
C SER A 450 -8.18 21.14 -18.41
N ILE A 451 -6.98 21.19 -17.81
CA ILE A 451 -6.76 21.80 -16.48
C ILE A 451 -7.18 23.27 -16.48
N VAL A 452 -6.72 24.05 -17.47
CA VAL A 452 -7.06 25.49 -17.55
C VAL A 452 -8.57 25.69 -17.74
N LYS A 453 -9.20 24.88 -18.59
CA LYS A 453 -10.65 24.94 -18.85
C LYS A 453 -11.47 24.60 -17.60
N SER A 454 -11.11 23.53 -16.89
CA SER A 454 -11.87 23.11 -15.69
C SER A 454 -11.73 24.12 -14.55
N MET A 455 -10.54 24.66 -14.33
CA MET A 455 -10.32 25.73 -13.36
C MET A 455 -11.07 27.01 -13.75
N GLY A 456 -11.08 27.37 -15.03
CA GLY A 456 -11.87 28.51 -15.54
C GLY A 456 -13.37 28.32 -15.31
N ALA A 457 -13.91 27.14 -15.64
CA ALA A 457 -15.32 26.81 -15.43
C ALA A 457 -15.71 26.84 -13.93
N TRP A 458 -14.81 26.38 -13.05
CA TRP A 458 -15.01 26.48 -11.61
C TRP A 458 -15.02 27.92 -11.12
N MET A 459 -14.08 28.74 -11.59
CA MET A 459 -14.03 30.16 -11.25
C MET A 459 -15.31 30.89 -11.69
N ASP A 460 -15.79 30.64 -12.92
CA ASP A 460 -17.05 31.21 -13.42
C ASP A 460 -18.25 30.78 -12.55
N GLN A 461 -18.26 29.54 -12.04
CA GLN A 461 -19.29 29.04 -11.15
C GLN A 461 -19.27 29.75 -9.78
N GLN A 462 -18.08 30.00 -9.21
CA GLN A 462 -17.94 30.75 -7.95
C GLN A 462 -18.36 32.21 -8.10
N LEU A 463 -17.99 32.87 -9.20
CA LEU A 463 -18.37 34.27 -9.45
C LEU A 463 -19.88 34.45 -9.60
N ARG A 464 -20.59 33.49 -10.20
CA ARG A 464 -22.06 33.51 -10.30
C ARG A 464 -22.77 33.35 -8.96
N LEU A 465 -22.16 32.66 -8.00
CA LEU A 465 -22.68 32.58 -6.62
C LEU A 465 -22.51 33.91 -5.89
N GLY A 466 -21.41 34.64 -6.13
CA GLY A 466 -21.14 35.96 -5.56
C GLY A 466 -22.08 37.07 -6.05
N ASP A 467 -22.56 37.02 -7.29
CA ASP A 467 -23.48 38.03 -7.86
C ASP A 467 -24.94 37.92 -7.37
N SER A 468 -25.28 36.88 -6.60
CA SER A 468 -26.65 36.62 -6.12
C SER A 468 -27.06 37.46 -4.89
N TYR A 469 -26.15 38.28 -4.34
CA TYR A 469 -26.35 39.04 -3.09
C TYR A 469 -26.51 40.56 -3.27
N LEU A 470 -26.73 41.05 -4.49
CA LEU A 470 -27.07 42.46 -4.72
C LEU A 470 -28.60 42.66 -4.65
N PRO A 471 -29.15 43.46 -3.72
CA PRO A 471 -30.57 43.73 -3.67
C PRO A 471 -31.03 44.44 -4.94
N ARG A 472 -32.00 43.83 -5.62
CA ARG A 472 -32.74 44.38 -6.76
C ARG A 472 -33.31 45.74 -6.36
N SER A 473 -32.80 46.81 -6.93
CA SER A 473 -33.36 48.16 -6.79
C SER A 473 -34.79 48.17 -7.32
N TYR A 474 -35.76 48.34 -6.42
CA TYR A 474 -37.13 48.67 -6.79
C TYR A 474 -37.18 50.13 -7.22
N GLU A 475 -37.73 50.35 -8.41
CA GLU A 475 -38.13 51.65 -8.92
C GLU A 475 -39.14 52.31 -7.97
N THR A 476 -38.91 53.55 -7.57
CA THR A 476 -39.99 54.47 -7.18
C THR A 476 -39.57 55.89 -7.52
N GLU A 477 -40.35 56.50 -8.41
CA GLU A 477 -40.33 57.90 -8.78
C GLU A 477 -40.56 58.80 -7.55
N ALA A 478 -39.75 59.85 -7.38
CA ALA A 478 -40.19 61.09 -6.73
C ALA A 478 -39.23 62.24 -7.06
N SER A 479 -39.77 63.21 -7.79
CA SER A 479 -39.24 64.56 -7.92
C SER A 479 -39.45 65.38 -6.64
N VAL A 480 -38.75 66.52 -6.57
CA VAL A 480 -38.90 67.69 -5.69
C VAL A 480 -37.84 67.86 -4.57
N GLU A 481 -36.80 68.60 -4.96
CA GLU A 481 -36.11 69.73 -4.30
C GLU A 481 -36.27 70.07 -2.79
N ASN A 482 -35.09 70.36 -2.21
CA ASN A 482 -34.73 71.48 -1.32
C ASN A 482 -35.35 71.59 0.11
N HIS A 483 -34.53 71.48 1.16
CA HIS A 483 -33.86 72.61 1.83
C HIS A 483 -33.16 72.21 3.15
N LEU A 484 -32.17 73.04 3.52
CA LEU A 484 -31.18 72.97 4.59
C LEU A 484 -31.71 73.21 6.03
N THR A 485 -30.79 72.94 6.99
CA THR A 485 -30.57 73.49 8.37
C THR A 485 -30.99 72.57 9.53
N GLN A 486 -30.08 72.00 10.34
CA GLN A 486 -29.11 72.49 11.36
C GLN A 486 -29.64 72.43 12.81
N ASN A 487 -28.85 71.74 13.67
CA ASN A 487 -28.54 71.97 15.10
C ASN A 487 -29.23 71.20 16.24
N GLY A 488 -28.34 70.68 17.12
CA GLY A 488 -28.48 70.44 18.56
C GLY A 488 -28.95 69.03 18.96
N GLU A 489 -28.40 68.31 19.94
CA GLU A 489 -27.28 68.46 20.87
C GLU A 489 -27.15 67.10 21.63
N GLU A 490 -25.93 66.75 22.03
CA GLU A 490 -25.50 65.85 23.13
C GLU A 490 -26.21 64.49 23.44
N GLY A 491 -25.49 63.41 23.10
CA GLY A 491 -24.89 62.51 24.09
C GLY A 491 -25.76 61.53 24.89
N THR A 492 -25.71 60.24 24.54
CA THR A 492 -25.24 59.14 25.44
C THR A 492 -24.91 57.92 24.57
N VAL A 493 -23.63 57.53 24.57
CA VAL A 493 -23.08 56.32 23.92
C VAL A 493 -23.12 55.17 24.93
N THR A 494 -23.58 53.99 24.49
CA THR A 494 -23.25 52.59 24.88
C THR A 494 -24.48 51.72 24.59
N ASP A 495 -24.43 50.49 24.13
CA ASP A 495 -23.44 49.64 23.46
C ASP A 495 -24.23 48.36 23.14
N TYR A 496 -24.50 48.04 21.87
CA TYR A 496 -24.97 46.69 21.48
C TYR A 496 -24.48 46.42 20.05
N GLU A 497 -23.44 45.59 20.00
CA GLU A 497 -22.78 45.04 18.83
C GLU A 497 -23.76 44.34 17.87
N LEU A 498 -23.66 44.68 16.58
CA LEU A 498 -24.01 43.79 15.48
C LEU A 498 -22.71 43.32 14.84
N HIS A 499 -22.35 42.07 15.08
CA HIS A 499 -21.26 41.34 14.44
C HIS A 499 -21.50 41.19 12.92
N PRO A 500 -20.53 41.51 12.05
CA PRO A 500 -20.59 41.17 10.63
C PRO A 500 -19.94 39.79 10.38
N GLU A 501 -20.76 38.79 10.03
CA GLU A 501 -20.33 37.43 9.62
C GLU A 501 -19.76 37.38 8.17
N ALA A 502 -18.98 38.37 7.75
CA ALA A 502 -18.39 38.43 6.40
C ALA A 502 -16.86 38.19 6.37
N ASN A 503 -16.23 37.85 7.49
CA ASN A 503 -14.76 37.80 7.62
C ASN A 503 -14.13 36.39 7.58
N SER A 504 -14.90 35.30 7.49
CA SER A 504 -14.35 33.92 7.56
C SER A 504 -13.59 33.50 6.28
N GLU A 505 -14.20 33.65 5.11
CA GLU A 505 -13.63 33.15 3.84
C GLU A 505 -12.39 33.92 3.38
N VAL A 506 -12.33 35.23 3.66
CA VAL A 506 -11.16 36.08 3.36
C VAL A 506 -9.98 35.72 4.28
N SER A 507 -10.25 35.31 5.52
CA SER A 507 -9.21 34.88 6.47
C SER A 507 -8.58 33.54 6.07
N ASP A 508 -9.38 32.60 5.53
CA ASP A 508 -8.89 31.29 5.11
C ASP A 508 -8.07 31.37 3.82
N ALA A 509 -8.49 32.19 2.85
CA ALA A 509 -7.76 32.41 1.60
C ALA A 509 -6.40 33.09 1.86
N THR A 510 -6.37 34.13 2.70
CA THR A 510 -5.12 34.80 3.08
C THR A 510 -4.19 33.88 3.86
N THR A 511 -4.73 33.00 4.70
CA THR A 511 -3.96 31.96 5.39
C THR A 511 -3.35 30.95 4.41
N LEU A 512 -4.09 30.52 3.38
CA LEU A 512 -3.60 29.60 2.36
C LEU A 512 -2.47 30.22 1.52
N GLU A 513 -2.63 31.47 1.09
CA GLU A 513 -1.61 32.22 0.35
C GLU A 513 -0.32 32.38 1.17
N GLN A 514 -0.46 32.72 2.46
CA GLN A 514 0.67 32.83 3.39
C GLN A 514 1.40 31.49 3.55
N ARG A 515 0.67 30.37 3.72
CA ARG A 515 1.26 29.03 3.80
C ARG A 515 2.00 28.66 2.52
N ARG A 516 1.42 28.93 1.35
CA ARG A 516 2.08 28.66 0.06
C ARG A 516 3.32 29.52 -0.14
N ALA A 517 3.26 30.82 0.18
CA ALA A 517 4.40 31.72 0.10
C ALA A 517 5.55 31.27 1.03
N TYR A 518 5.22 30.90 2.27
CA TYR A 518 6.17 30.34 3.22
C TYR A 518 6.85 29.09 2.65
N LYS A 519 6.06 28.16 2.11
CA LYS A 519 6.58 26.91 1.53
C LYS A 519 7.51 27.15 0.34
N ILE A 520 7.16 28.06 -0.57
CA ILE A 520 7.99 28.40 -1.74
C ILE A 520 9.36 28.93 -1.29
N GLU A 521 9.38 29.83 -0.32
CA GLU A 521 10.62 30.38 0.23
C GLU A 521 11.45 29.29 0.95
N MET A 522 10.80 28.43 1.73
CA MET A 522 11.46 27.30 2.38
C MET A 522 12.09 26.34 1.37
N GLN A 523 11.34 25.91 0.35
CA GLN A 523 11.83 25.02 -0.71
C GLN A 523 12.95 25.64 -1.53
N LYS A 524 12.88 26.96 -1.80
CA LYS A 524 13.97 27.70 -2.44
C LYS A 524 15.24 27.65 -1.58
N GLY A 525 15.11 27.85 -0.27
CA GLY A 525 16.22 27.74 0.67
C GLY A 525 16.82 26.33 0.74
N ILE A 526 15.99 25.29 0.78
CA ILE A 526 16.43 23.89 0.73
C ILE A 526 17.16 23.58 -0.57
N SER A 527 16.64 24.04 -1.72
CA SER A 527 17.29 23.88 -3.02
C SER A 527 18.65 24.60 -3.08
N LEU A 528 18.75 25.80 -2.50
CA LEU A 528 20.01 26.52 -2.36
C LEU A 528 20.97 25.78 -1.42
N PHE A 529 20.50 25.25 -0.29
CA PHE A 529 21.31 24.47 0.64
C PHE A 529 21.90 23.23 -0.03
N ASN A 530 21.06 22.46 -0.74
CA ASN A 530 21.47 21.25 -1.45
C ASN A 530 22.49 21.51 -2.57
N ARG A 531 22.65 22.76 -3.02
CA ARG A 531 23.70 23.18 -3.96
C ARG A 531 24.91 23.77 -3.25
N LYS A 532 24.67 24.65 -2.27
CA LYS A 532 25.68 25.33 -1.47
C LYS A 532 25.13 25.60 -0.05
N PRO A 533 25.52 24.80 0.96
CA PRO A 533 24.90 24.81 2.28
C PRO A 533 24.88 26.17 2.96
N SER A 534 26.03 26.86 3.02
CA SER A 534 26.15 28.17 3.67
C SER A 534 25.23 29.23 3.06
N LYS A 535 25.12 29.26 1.72
CA LYS A 535 24.21 30.20 1.02
C LYS A 535 22.74 29.88 1.26
N GLY A 536 22.39 28.60 1.37
CA GLY A 536 21.03 28.18 1.70
C GLY A 536 20.61 28.64 3.09
N ILE A 537 21.49 28.45 4.08
CA ILE A 537 21.24 28.90 5.46
C ILE A 537 21.19 30.42 5.56
N GLU A 538 22.15 31.13 4.95
CA GLU A 538 22.12 32.60 4.88
C GLU A 538 20.81 33.13 4.29
N PHE A 539 20.35 32.52 3.18
CA PHE A 539 19.08 32.88 2.57
C PHE A 539 17.92 32.65 3.54
N LEU A 540 17.82 31.47 4.16
CA LEU A 540 16.73 31.11 5.06
C LEU A 540 16.68 31.98 6.33
N ILE A 541 17.84 32.41 6.84
CA ILE A 541 17.95 33.39 7.92
C ILE A 541 17.50 34.78 7.43
N SER A 542 17.93 35.19 6.23
CA SER A 542 17.57 36.51 5.67
C SER A 542 16.06 36.67 5.44
N VAL A 543 15.37 35.59 5.06
CA VAL A 543 13.91 35.55 4.89
C VAL A 543 13.16 35.16 6.18
N LYS A 544 13.87 35.09 7.31
CA LYS A 544 13.35 34.78 8.66
C LYS A 544 12.56 33.46 8.74
N LYS A 545 12.97 32.45 7.96
CA LYS A 545 12.36 31.10 8.00
C LYS A 545 13.02 30.19 9.02
N ILE A 546 14.29 30.45 9.31
CA ILE A 546 15.05 29.84 10.40
C ILE A 546 15.57 31.00 11.27
N GLY A 547 15.65 30.79 12.58
CA GLY A 547 16.30 31.74 13.46
C GLY A 547 17.82 31.84 13.17
N GLY A 548 18.43 32.96 13.54
CA GLY A 548 19.84 33.21 13.29
C GLY A 548 20.80 32.53 14.27
N SER A 549 20.29 31.76 15.24
CA SER A 549 21.10 31.07 16.23
C SER A 549 21.65 29.74 15.69
N ALA A 550 22.71 29.23 16.33
CA ALA A 550 23.29 27.95 15.94
C ALA A 550 22.33 26.78 16.23
N GLU A 551 21.54 26.91 17.28
CA GLU A 551 20.53 25.96 17.74
C GLU A 551 19.37 25.86 16.74
N ASP A 552 18.88 26.99 16.21
CA ASP A 552 17.80 27.01 15.22
C ASP A 552 18.21 26.30 13.93
N VAL A 553 19.43 26.55 13.47
CA VAL A 553 19.99 25.88 12.28
C VAL A 553 20.20 24.39 12.55
N ALA A 554 20.64 24.00 13.75
CA ALA A 554 20.77 22.60 14.12
C ALA A 554 19.42 21.86 14.11
N VAL A 555 18.34 22.48 14.61
CA VAL A 555 16.98 21.94 14.55
C VAL A 555 16.51 21.79 13.11
N PHE A 556 16.76 22.79 12.26
CA PHE A 556 16.47 22.73 10.82
C PHE A 556 17.16 21.55 10.14
N LEU A 557 18.47 21.37 10.34
CA LEU A 557 19.23 20.27 9.73
C LEU A 557 18.75 18.88 10.18
N LYS A 558 18.13 18.79 11.37
CA LYS A 558 17.65 17.51 11.94
C LYS A 558 16.23 17.17 11.53
N ASN A 559 15.36 18.17 11.44
CA ASN A 559 13.91 17.96 11.33
C ASN A 559 13.34 18.29 9.93
N THR A 560 14.09 18.96 9.06
CA THR A 560 13.59 19.37 7.75
C THR A 560 13.76 18.28 6.69
N ASN A 561 12.64 17.92 6.05
CA ASN A 561 12.62 16.98 4.94
C ASN A 561 13.15 17.62 3.63
N GLY A 562 13.82 16.82 2.80
CA GLY A 562 14.30 17.25 1.47
C GLY A 562 15.71 17.86 1.45
N LEU A 563 16.40 17.92 2.59
CA LEU A 563 17.82 18.22 2.65
C LEU A 563 18.65 17.02 2.18
N ASN A 564 19.70 17.28 1.43
CA ASN A 564 20.65 16.27 0.99
C ASN A 564 21.59 15.91 2.16
N GLU A 565 21.55 14.66 2.60
CA GLU A 565 22.29 14.16 3.75
C GLU A 565 23.80 14.30 3.63
N SER A 566 24.36 14.20 2.41
CA SER A 566 25.78 14.46 2.18
C SER A 566 26.11 15.94 2.39
N MET A 567 25.21 16.84 1.97
CA MET A 567 25.39 18.28 2.13
C MET A 567 25.22 18.72 3.58
N ILE A 568 24.39 18.02 4.36
CA ILE A 568 24.31 18.20 5.82
C ILE A 568 25.66 17.84 6.45
N GLY A 569 26.21 16.67 6.13
CA GLY A 569 27.51 16.24 6.64
C GLY A 569 28.62 17.22 6.28
N ASP A 570 28.68 17.65 5.03
CA ASP A 570 29.68 18.63 4.56
C ASP A 570 29.61 19.96 5.31
N TYR A 571 28.40 20.44 5.62
CA TYR A 571 28.20 21.68 6.38
C TYR A 571 28.58 21.53 7.85
N LEU A 572 28.16 20.44 8.51
CA LEU A 572 28.54 20.15 9.90
C LEU A 572 30.04 19.95 10.05
N GLY A 573 30.69 19.45 8.99
CA GLY A 573 32.12 19.25 8.94
C GLY A 573 32.92 20.52 8.66
N ASP A 574 32.31 21.65 8.32
CA ASP A 574 33.02 22.87 7.89
C ASP A 574 33.85 23.49 9.04
N ARG A 575 34.89 24.27 8.68
CA ARG A 575 35.80 24.96 9.61
C ARG A 575 35.40 26.40 9.89
N GLU A 576 34.44 26.95 9.15
CA GLU A 576 33.94 28.30 9.38
C GLU A 576 33.29 28.43 10.76
N GLU A 577 33.39 29.62 11.38
CA GLU A 577 33.01 29.83 12.78
C GLU A 577 31.53 29.53 13.06
N PHE A 578 30.62 29.93 12.16
CA PHE A 578 29.19 29.71 12.34
C PHE A 578 28.77 28.25 12.11
N PRO A 579 29.16 27.57 11.01
CA PRO A 579 28.92 26.13 10.85
C PRO A 579 29.51 25.27 11.98
N LEU A 580 30.67 25.65 12.52
CA LEU A 580 31.27 24.96 13.67
C LEU A 580 30.38 25.07 14.91
N LYS A 581 29.85 26.27 15.21
CA LYS A 581 28.88 26.46 16.31
C LYS A 581 27.61 25.65 16.08
N VAL A 582 27.11 25.60 14.84
CA VAL A 582 25.96 24.77 14.47
C VAL A 582 26.24 23.29 14.70
N MET A 583 27.43 22.79 14.35
CA MET A 583 27.83 21.40 14.61
C MET A 583 27.83 21.10 16.11
N HIS A 584 28.36 21.99 16.94
CA HIS A 584 28.29 21.83 18.39
C HIS A 584 26.85 21.75 18.89
N ALA A 585 25.99 22.68 18.47
CA ALA A 585 24.57 22.68 18.83
C ALA A 585 23.82 21.43 18.32
N TYR A 586 24.15 20.95 17.12
CA TYR A 586 23.57 19.74 16.53
C TYR A 586 23.89 18.51 17.37
N VAL A 587 25.17 18.31 17.72
CA VAL A 587 25.59 17.18 18.57
C VAL A 587 25.04 17.32 19.99
N ASP A 588 25.05 18.53 20.56
CA ASP A 588 24.53 18.78 21.91
C ASP A 588 23.00 18.62 22.00
N SER A 589 22.28 18.63 20.87
CA SER A 589 20.85 18.31 20.80
C SER A 589 20.51 16.83 21.05
N PHE A 590 21.51 15.93 21.02
CA PHE A 590 21.31 14.50 21.29
C PHE A 590 21.38 14.20 22.79
N ASN A 591 20.48 13.33 23.24
CA ASN A 591 20.47 12.79 24.59
C ASN A 591 20.96 11.33 24.55
N PHE A 592 22.23 11.10 24.93
CA PHE A 592 22.83 9.78 24.97
C PHE A 592 22.80 9.13 26.36
N LYS A 593 22.09 9.72 27.32
CA LYS A 593 22.11 9.26 28.71
C LYS A 593 21.55 7.84 28.81
N GLY A 594 22.38 6.91 29.32
CA GLY A 594 22.00 5.51 29.51
C GLY A 594 21.98 4.66 28.23
N MET A 595 22.41 5.22 27.09
CA MET A 595 22.51 4.48 25.83
C MET A 595 23.85 3.76 25.69
N ASP A 596 23.81 2.55 25.14
CA ASP A 596 25.04 1.85 24.72
C ASP A 596 25.74 2.62 23.59
N PHE A 597 27.07 2.54 23.53
CA PHE A 597 27.86 3.28 22.54
C PHE A 597 27.49 2.93 21.10
N GLY A 598 27.22 1.65 20.81
CA GLY A 598 26.81 1.20 19.47
C GLY A 598 25.43 1.73 19.06
N GLU A 599 24.54 1.95 20.04
CA GLU A 599 23.24 2.56 19.82
C GLU A 599 23.34 4.08 19.63
N ALA A 600 24.14 4.74 20.46
CA ALA A 600 24.35 6.19 20.40
C ALA A 600 24.99 6.62 19.07
N ILE A 601 26.04 5.94 18.62
CA ILE A 601 26.70 6.27 17.34
C ILE A 601 25.79 5.98 16.15
N ARG A 602 24.96 4.93 16.22
CA ARG A 602 23.97 4.61 15.19
C ARG A 602 22.87 5.68 15.11
N LEU A 603 22.37 6.14 16.26
CA LEU A 603 21.39 7.22 16.32
C LEU A 603 21.96 8.52 15.75
N PHE A 604 23.21 8.83 16.09
CA PHE A 604 23.90 10.03 15.64
C PHE A 604 24.14 10.05 14.12
N LEU A 605 24.67 8.97 13.56
CA LEU A 605 25.00 8.84 12.13
C LEU A 605 23.78 8.62 11.22
N ARG A 606 22.58 8.50 11.79
CA ARG A 606 21.34 8.35 11.00
C ARG A 606 20.91 9.65 10.31
N GLY A 607 21.35 10.81 10.81
CA GLY A 607 20.86 12.12 10.37
C GLY A 607 21.61 12.75 9.19
N PHE A 608 22.78 12.22 8.80
CA PHE A 608 23.61 12.79 7.74
C PHE A 608 24.62 11.75 7.21
N ARG A 609 25.23 12.04 6.06
CA ARG A 609 26.33 11.23 5.53
C ARG A 609 27.67 11.80 5.98
N LEU A 610 28.60 10.94 6.41
CA LEU A 610 29.94 11.40 6.76
C LEU A 610 30.65 12.02 5.54
N PRO A 611 31.31 13.19 5.71
CA PRO A 611 32.11 13.80 4.65
C PRO A 611 33.27 12.91 4.21
N GLY A 612 33.75 13.06 2.97
CA GLY A 612 34.94 12.34 2.48
C GLY A 612 36.26 12.87 3.06
N GLU A 613 36.31 14.16 3.40
CA GLU A 613 37.52 14.81 3.93
C GLU A 613 37.78 14.39 5.39
N ALA A 614 38.94 13.77 5.65
CA ALA A 614 39.32 13.28 6.98
C ALA A 614 39.22 14.36 8.08
N GLN A 615 39.62 15.61 7.79
CA GLN A 615 39.55 16.74 8.73
C GLN A 615 38.12 17.12 9.13
N LYS A 616 37.13 16.87 8.25
CA LYS A 616 35.72 17.13 8.55
C LYS A 616 35.14 16.05 9.45
N ILE A 617 35.45 14.78 9.15
CA ILE A 617 35.06 13.63 9.98
C ILE A 617 35.61 13.80 11.40
N ASP A 618 36.87 14.20 11.50
CA ASP A 618 37.60 14.39 12.75
C ASP A 618 36.85 15.32 13.73
N ARG A 619 36.50 16.52 13.28
CA ARG A 619 35.72 17.50 14.06
C ARG A 619 34.38 16.95 14.56
N ILE A 620 33.67 16.23 13.70
CA ILE A 620 32.34 15.68 14.04
C ILE A 620 32.49 14.56 15.08
N MET A 621 33.47 13.67 14.90
CA MET A 621 33.71 12.54 15.81
C MET A 621 34.24 13.00 17.17
N GLU A 622 35.11 14.00 17.21
CA GLU A 622 35.62 14.59 18.45
C GLU A 622 34.47 15.15 19.29
N LYS A 623 33.58 15.92 18.66
CA LYS A 623 32.42 16.49 19.36
C LYS A 623 31.41 15.42 19.79
N PHE A 624 31.19 14.38 18.98
CA PHE A 624 30.36 13.24 19.37
C PHE A 624 30.92 12.53 20.62
N ALA A 625 32.22 12.26 20.64
CA ALA A 625 32.89 11.60 21.75
C ALA A 625 32.81 12.43 23.04
N GLU A 626 33.07 13.74 22.94
CA GLU A 626 32.90 14.69 24.06
C GLU A 626 31.48 14.62 24.63
N ARG A 627 30.46 14.64 23.75
CA ARG A 627 29.05 14.61 24.16
C ARG A 627 28.66 13.27 24.78
N TYR A 628 29.09 12.15 24.22
CA TYR A 628 28.79 10.83 24.75
C TYR A 628 29.35 10.67 26.18
N CYS A 629 30.61 11.04 26.40
CA CYS A 629 31.24 10.98 27.73
C CYS A 629 30.58 11.94 28.72
N LYS A 630 30.14 13.14 28.29
CA LYS A 630 29.35 14.05 29.14
C LYS A 630 28.02 13.45 29.57
N CYS A 631 27.34 12.73 28.68
CA CYS A 631 26.08 12.06 29.00
C CYS A 631 26.28 10.78 29.83
N ASN A 632 27.44 10.13 29.70
CA ASN A 632 27.75 8.85 30.34
C ASN A 632 29.15 8.88 31.01
N PRO A 633 29.32 9.56 32.15
CA PRO A 633 30.62 9.79 32.77
C PRO A 633 31.37 8.53 33.24
N ASN A 634 30.64 7.40 33.41
CA ASN A 634 31.21 6.15 33.90
C ASN A 634 31.55 5.14 32.79
N SER A 635 31.35 5.49 31.52
CA SER A 635 31.51 4.55 30.40
C SER A 635 32.96 4.40 29.93
N PHE A 636 33.76 5.46 29.96
CA PHE A 636 35.16 5.49 29.48
C PHE A 636 36.02 6.40 30.37
N THR A 637 37.35 6.18 30.41
CA THR A 637 38.25 7.03 31.23
C THR A 637 38.50 8.41 30.63
N SER A 638 38.52 8.52 29.29
CA SER A 638 38.69 9.77 28.55
C SER A 638 37.72 9.86 27.36
N ALA A 639 37.46 11.09 26.90
CA ALA A 639 36.78 11.32 25.63
C ALA A 639 37.59 10.80 24.44
N ASP A 640 38.91 10.72 24.57
CA ASP A 640 39.82 10.17 23.55
C ASP A 640 39.51 8.69 23.28
N THR A 641 39.14 7.93 24.31
CA THR A 641 38.73 6.52 24.18
C THR A 641 37.44 6.38 23.38
N ALA A 642 36.44 7.21 23.67
CA ALA A 642 35.19 7.25 22.90
C ALA A 642 35.43 7.68 21.44
N TYR A 643 36.34 8.61 21.21
CA TYR A 643 36.73 9.08 19.88
C TYR A 643 37.40 7.98 19.05
N VAL A 644 38.42 7.30 19.60
CA VAL A 644 39.09 6.18 18.92
C VAL A 644 38.14 5.00 18.69
N LEU A 645 37.26 4.73 19.65
CA LEU A 645 36.24 3.68 19.52
C LEU A 645 35.21 4.02 18.43
N ALA A 646 34.84 5.30 18.25
CA ALA A 646 33.93 5.73 17.18
C ALA A 646 34.49 5.40 15.79
N TYR A 647 35.76 5.72 15.55
CA TYR A 647 36.47 5.35 14.31
C TYR A 647 36.53 3.84 14.10
N SER A 648 36.82 3.10 15.17
CA SER A 648 36.88 1.64 15.12
C SER A 648 35.53 1.00 14.80
N VAL A 649 34.42 1.58 15.29
CA VAL A 649 33.05 1.15 14.97
C VAL A 649 32.68 1.47 13.52
N ILE A 650 33.02 2.67 13.03
CA ILE A 650 32.78 3.05 11.62
C ILE A 650 33.54 2.10 10.68
N LEU A 651 34.81 1.81 10.99
CA LEU A 651 35.64 0.90 10.20
C LEU A 651 35.08 -0.54 10.21
N LEU A 652 34.63 -1.02 11.37
CA LEU A 652 33.97 -2.32 11.49
C LEU A 652 32.66 -2.36 10.67
N ASN A 653 31.86 -1.28 10.69
CA ASN A 653 30.62 -1.21 9.93
C ASN A 653 30.87 -1.32 8.42
N THR A 654 31.85 -0.58 7.92
CA THR A 654 32.26 -0.64 6.50
C THR A 654 32.81 -2.02 6.13
N ASP A 655 33.64 -2.63 6.97
CA ASP A 655 34.21 -3.96 6.74
C ASP A 655 33.13 -5.07 6.73
N ALA A 656 32.19 -5.02 7.67
CA ALA A 656 31.16 -6.04 7.85
C ALA A 656 30.09 -6.02 6.74
N HIS A 657 29.73 -4.85 6.23
CA HIS A 657 28.56 -4.67 5.35
C HIS A 657 28.91 -4.33 3.89
N ASN A 658 30.18 -4.06 3.56
CA ASN A 658 30.61 -3.85 2.18
C ASN A 658 30.91 -5.17 1.45
N ASN A 659 30.18 -5.44 0.35
CA ASN A 659 30.33 -6.65 -0.46
C ASN A 659 31.68 -6.77 -1.19
N MET A 660 32.46 -5.68 -1.31
CA MET A 660 33.80 -5.71 -1.91
C MET A 660 34.88 -6.24 -0.96
N VAL A 661 34.59 -6.33 0.35
CA VAL A 661 35.51 -6.86 1.36
C VAL A 661 35.36 -8.37 1.44
N LYS A 662 36.38 -9.10 1.01
CA LYS A 662 36.38 -10.57 0.94
C LYS A 662 36.71 -11.24 2.28
N ASP A 663 37.68 -10.69 3.00
CA ASP A 663 38.13 -11.20 4.29
C ASP A 663 37.70 -10.20 5.38
N LYS A 664 36.60 -10.52 6.08
CA LYS A 664 36.00 -9.64 7.10
C LYS A 664 36.68 -9.81 8.45
N MET A 665 36.78 -8.72 9.20
CA MET A 665 37.33 -8.68 10.55
C MET A 665 36.53 -9.57 11.50
N THR A 666 37.20 -10.51 12.17
CA THR A 666 36.53 -11.37 13.15
C THR A 666 36.34 -10.65 14.49
N LYS A 667 35.47 -11.20 15.36
CA LYS A 667 35.27 -10.69 16.72
C LYS A 667 36.58 -10.60 17.51
N ALA A 668 37.46 -11.60 17.35
CA ALA A 668 38.77 -11.62 18.00
C ALA A 668 39.72 -10.56 17.43
N ASP A 669 39.68 -10.33 16.12
CA ASP A 669 40.45 -9.26 15.48
C ASP A 669 39.99 -7.88 15.94
N PHE A 670 38.68 -7.65 16.08
CA PHE A 670 38.13 -6.39 16.58
C PHE A 670 38.56 -6.10 18.02
N ILE A 671 38.51 -7.10 18.90
CA ILE A 671 38.99 -6.96 20.29
C ILE A 671 40.49 -6.68 20.32
N ARG A 672 41.29 -7.40 19.51
CA ARG A 672 42.75 -7.19 19.41
C ARG A 672 43.09 -5.79 18.90
N ASN A 673 42.36 -5.29 17.90
CA ASN A 673 42.60 -3.99 17.29
C ASN A 673 42.27 -2.82 18.24
N ASN A 674 41.46 -3.06 19.28
CA ASN A 674 41.05 -2.08 20.28
C ASN A 674 41.76 -2.28 21.63
N ARG A 675 42.90 -2.97 21.68
CA ARG A 675 43.70 -3.08 22.91
C ARG A 675 44.40 -1.77 23.24
N GLY A 676 44.41 -1.39 24.51
CA GLY A 676 45.07 -0.20 25.03
C GLY A 676 44.37 1.13 24.74
N ILE A 677 43.12 1.11 24.23
CA ILE A 677 42.41 2.34 23.82
C ILE A 677 41.89 3.20 25.00
N ASP A 678 41.83 2.64 26.21
CA ASP A 678 41.36 3.30 27.43
C ASP A 678 42.55 3.80 28.26
N ASP A 679 43.21 4.86 27.79
CA ASP A 679 44.44 5.42 28.40
C ASP A 679 45.55 4.37 28.63
N GLY A 680 45.73 3.46 27.66
CA GLY A 680 46.70 2.36 27.74
C GLY A 680 46.15 1.10 28.43
N LYS A 681 44.88 1.08 28.85
CA LYS A 681 44.16 -0.11 29.33
C LYS A 681 43.23 -0.67 28.26
N ASP A 682 42.82 -1.92 28.45
CA ASP A 682 41.86 -2.61 27.60
C ASP A 682 40.43 -2.37 28.09
N LEU A 683 39.49 -2.11 27.17
CA LEU A 683 38.06 -2.18 27.47
C LEU A 683 37.65 -3.64 27.72
N PRO A 684 36.58 -3.90 28.50
CA PRO A 684 36.12 -5.26 28.78
C PRO A 684 35.85 -6.06 27.49
N GLU A 685 36.39 -7.28 27.40
CA GLU A 685 36.24 -8.12 26.20
C GLU A 685 34.76 -8.45 25.92
N GLU A 686 33.94 -8.60 26.96
CA GLU A 686 32.50 -8.80 26.82
C GLU A 686 31.80 -7.58 26.21
N TYR A 687 32.23 -6.36 26.58
CA TYR A 687 31.70 -5.11 26.06
C TYR A 687 32.04 -4.93 24.57
N LEU A 688 33.32 -5.01 24.20
CA LEU A 688 33.76 -4.95 22.80
C LEU A 688 33.16 -6.08 21.97
N GLY A 689 33.00 -7.26 22.58
CA GLY A 689 32.39 -8.41 21.95
C GLY A 689 30.88 -8.25 21.70
N SER A 690 30.16 -7.60 22.61
CA SER A 690 28.75 -7.24 22.44
C SER A 690 28.61 -6.18 21.35
N LEU A 691 29.44 -5.13 21.39
CA LEU A 691 29.47 -4.06 20.39
C LEU A 691 29.73 -4.62 18.98
N TYR A 692 30.71 -5.52 18.81
CA TYR A 692 30.95 -6.20 17.53
C TYR A 692 29.70 -6.92 17.01
N ASN A 693 29.07 -7.73 17.86
CA ASN A 693 27.87 -8.48 17.50
C ASN A 693 26.72 -7.55 17.09
N GLN A 694 26.55 -6.42 17.78
CA GLN A 694 25.52 -5.43 17.45
C GLN A 694 25.75 -4.76 16.10
N ILE A 695 27.00 -4.38 15.77
CA ILE A 695 27.33 -3.72 14.50
C ILE A 695 27.24 -4.70 13.32
N VAL A 696 27.74 -5.93 13.46
CA VAL A 696 27.68 -6.95 12.41
C VAL A 696 26.25 -7.43 12.16
N LYS A 697 25.43 -7.55 13.21
CA LYS A 697 24.01 -7.95 13.07
C LYS A 697 23.14 -6.83 12.49
N ASN A 698 23.35 -5.59 12.95
CA ASN A 698 22.55 -4.44 12.59
C ASN A 698 23.45 -3.33 12.00
N GLU A 699 23.45 -3.22 10.68
CA GLU A 699 24.18 -2.18 9.94
C GLU A 699 23.84 -0.77 10.43
N ILE A 700 24.88 0.07 10.58
CA ILE A 700 24.71 1.51 10.71
C ILE A 700 24.41 2.06 9.32
N LYS A 701 23.12 2.23 9.03
CA LYS A 701 22.64 2.83 7.78
C LYS A 701 22.65 4.35 7.90
N MET A 702 23.57 4.98 7.19
CA MET A 702 23.51 6.40 6.82
C MET A 702 22.52 6.48 5.63
N LYS A 703 21.40 7.18 5.73
CA LYS A 703 20.27 6.99 4.80
C LYS A 703 20.62 7.41 3.35
N SER A 704 20.74 6.45 2.44
CA SER A 704 20.16 6.50 1.09
C SER A 704 20.35 5.17 0.36
N ASP A 705 19.29 4.35 0.33
CA ASP A 705 18.99 3.48 -0.81
C ASP A 705 17.56 3.80 -1.25
N SER A 706 17.40 4.93 -1.93
CA SER A 706 16.23 5.16 -2.78
C SER A 706 16.63 5.02 -4.25
N SER A 707 17.34 3.94 -4.59
CA SER A 707 17.51 3.47 -5.96
C SER A 707 18.04 2.03 -6.07
N GLU A 708 17.61 1.10 -5.20
CA GLU A 708 17.76 -0.34 -5.46
C GLU A 708 16.46 -1.10 -5.11
N PRO A 709 16.08 -2.12 -5.91
CA PRO A 709 14.85 -2.88 -5.70
C PRO A 709 14.92 -3.70 -4.40
N PRO A 710 13.78 -3.92 -3.71
CA PRO A 710 13.78 -4.61 -2.42
C PRO A 710 14.18 -6.07 -2.62
N SER A 711 15.34 -6.47 -2.11
CA SER A 711 15.72 -7.88 -2.03
C SER A 711 15.87 -8.32 -0.57
N LYS A 712 15.16 -9.41 -0.26
CA LYS A 712 15.35 -10.35 0.86
C LYS A 712 15.00 -9.86 2.27
N GLN A 713 13.70 -9.66 2.52
CA GLN A 713 13.10 -9.90 3.84
C GLN A 713 11.76 -10.64 3.75
N ALA A 714 11.62 -11.58 2.83
CA ALA A 714 10.54 -12.54 2.82
C ALA A 714 11.10 -13.89 3.27
N ASN A 715 11.13 -14.15 4.58
CA ASN A 715 11.22 -15.52 5.13
C ASN A 715 10.95 -15.64 6.65
N SER A 716 10.67 -14.55 7.37
CA SER A 716 10.20 -14.63 8.77
C SER A 716 8.68 -14.70 8.92
N PHE A 717 7.92 -14.27 7.91
CA PHE A 717 6.44 -14.23 7.95
C PHE A 717 5.77 -15.55 7.58
N ASN A 718 6.47 -16.43 6.86
CA ASN A 718 5.91 -17.71 6.38
C ASN A 718 5.83 -18.77 7.49
N LYS A 719 6.62 -18.63 8.56
CA LYS A 719 6.63 -19.56 9.70
C LYS A 719 5.47 -19.35 10.68
N LEU A 720 4.85 -18.16 10.65
CA LEU A 720 3.72 -17.80 11.51
C LEU A 720 2.35 -18.22 10.91
N LEU A 721 2.32 -18.69 9.66
CA LEU A 721 1.08 -18.98 8.92
C LEU A 721 0.97 -20.43 8.38
N GLY A 722 1.85 -21.36 8.79
CA GLY A 722 1.66 -22.79 8.53
C GLY A 722 1.69 -23.22 7.06
N LEU A 723 2.57 -22.64 6.23
CA LEU A 723 2.64 -22.88 4.78
C LEU A 723 3.83 -23.73 4.31
N ASP A 724 4.40 -24.60 5.17
CA ASP A 724 5.59 -25.41 4.88
C ASP A 724 5.42 -26.51 3.79
N GLY A 725 4.23 -26.67 3.21
CA GLY A 725 3.95 -27.76 2.27
C GLY A 725 4.41 -27.57 0.82
N ILE A 726 4.97 -26.41 0.43
CA ILE A 726 5.09 -26.05 -1.01
C ILE A 726 6.55 -25.83 -1.49
N LEU A 727 7.57 -25.84 -0.61
CA LEU A 727 8.90 -25.33 -0.97
C LEU A 727 10.04 -26.35 -1.12
N ASN A 728 9.77 -27.63 -1.37
CA ASN A 728 10.84 -28.61 -1.63
C ASN A 728 10.69 -29.29 -3.00
N LEU A 729 11.23 -28.65 -4.04
CA LEU A 729 11.76 -29.38 -5.19
C LEU A 729 12.99 -28.67 -5.79
N VAL A 730 14.14 -29.34 -5.65
CA VAL A 730 15.39 -29.24 -6.45
C VAL A 730 16.52 -28.33 -5.92
N THR A 731 17.55 -29.00 -5.41
CA THR A 731 18.88 -28.53 -4.95
C THR A 731 19.83 -28.11 -6.09
N TRP A 732 20.65 -27.08 -5.87
CA TRP A 732 21.83 -26.74 -6.68
C TRP A 732 23.08 -26.56 -5.80
N LYS A 733 24.25 -26.85 -6.38
CA LYS A 733 25.59 -26.71 -5.75
C LYS A 733 26.56 -26.07 -6.75
N GLN A 734 27.35 -25.09 -6.33
CA GLN A 734 28.52 -24.56 -7.06
C GLN A 734 29.72 -24.39 -6.11
N THR A 735 30.92 -24.51 -6.67
CA THR A 735 32.24 -24.51 -6.00
C THR A 735 33.07 -23.32 -6.49
N GLU A 736 33.84 -22.70 -5.58
CA GLU A 736 34.72 -21.53 -5.78
C GLU A 736 36.14 -21.87 -6.29
N GLU A 737 36.89 -20.86 -6.79
CA GLU A 737 38.34 -20.74 -6.55
C GLU A 737 38.90 -19.28 -6.70
N LYS A 738 39.96 -18.95 -5.92
CA LYS A 738 40.64 -17.63 -5.72
C LYS A 738 41.94 -17.48 -6.55
N ALA A 739 42.42 -16.24 -6.76
CA ALA A 739 43.85 -15.93 -6.97
C ALA A 739 44.24 -14.51 -6.48
N LEU A 740 45.47 -14.35 -5.97
CA LEU A 740 46.11 -13.17 -5.35
C LEU A 740 47.19 -12.54 -6.28
N GLY A 741 47.46 -11.23 -6.16
CA GLY A 741 48.65 -10.62 -6.77
C GLY A 741 48.94 -9.12 -6.49
N ALA A 742 50.25 -8.81 -6.51
CA ALA A 742 50.93 -7.54 -6.85
C ALA A 742 51.25 -6.42 -5.82
N ASN A 743 50.78 -6.43 -4.57
CA ASN A 743 51.07 -5.32 -3.62
C ASN A 743 52.46 -5.32 -2.95
N GLY A 744 53.28 -6.35 -3.14
CA GLY A 744 54.51 -6.55 -2.36
C GLY A 744 55.69 -5.64 -2.72
N LEU A 745 55.75 -5.12 -3.95
CA LEU A 745 56.97 -4.44 -4.45
C LEU A 745 57.02 -2.94 -4.11
N LEU A 746 55.87 -2.30 -3.87
CA LEU A 746 55.80 -0.88 -3.53
C LEU A 746 56.07 -0.60 -2.04
N ILE A 747 55.72 -1.56 -1.18
CA ILE A 747 55.96 -1.53 0.28
C ILE A 747 57.46 -1.43 0.57
N LYS A 748 58.29 -2.10 -0.23
CA LYS A 748 59.73 -2.18 0.00
C LYS A 748 60.46 -0.86 -0.32
N HIS A 749 59.99 -0.12 -1.32
CA HIS A 749 60.61 1.14 -1.74
C HIS A 749 60.36 2.28 -0.75
N ILE A 750 59.20 2.28 -0.08
CA ILE A 750 58.82 3.31 0.91
C ILE A 750 59.51 3.08 2.25
N GLN A 751 59.75 1.82 2.63
CA GLN A 751 60.50 1.45 3.84
C GLN A 751 61.99 1.86 3.77
N GLU A 752 62.60 1.84 2.59
CA GLU A 752 64.02 2.21 2.41
C GLU A 752 64.26 3.72 2.57
N GLN A 753 63.29 4.56 2.20
CA GLN A 753 63.35 6.02 2.40
C GLN A 753 63.21 6.43 3.88
N PHE A 754 62.52 5.63 4.70
CA PHE A 754 62.39 5.84 6.15
C PHE A 754 63.67 5.50 6.93
N LYS A 755 64.47 4.51 6.48
CA LYS A 755 65.73 4.16 7.16
C LYS A 755 66.80 5.24 7.04
N ALA A 756 66.85 5.96 5.92
CA ALA A 756 67.88 6.97 5.63
C ALA A 756 67.80 8.24 6.50
N LYS A 757 66.65 8.53 7.14
CA LYS A 757 66.46 9.73 7.98
C LYS A 757 66.47 9.49 9.49
N SER A 758 66.65 8.24 9.94
CA SER A 758 66.69 7.88 11.38
C SER A 758 68.05 8.06 12.07
N GLY A 759 69.11 8.40 11.33
CA GLY A 759 70.46 8.58 11.90
C GLY A 759 70.94 10.02 11.79
N LYS A 760 70.63 10.87 12.77
CA LYS A 760 71.39 12.09 13.17
C LYS A 760 70.67 12.80 14.33
N SER A 761 71.09 12.51 15.56
CA SER A 761 70.98 13.42 16.71
C SER A 761 72.33 14.10 16.90
N ASP A 762 72.38 15.43 17.14
CA ASP A 762 73.19 16.01 18.23
C ASP A 762 73.15 17.55 18.39
N VAL A 763 72.94 17.95 19.66
CA VAL A 763 73.54 19.08 20.42
C VAL A 763 73.03 20.53 20.21
N ASN A 764 72.24 21.08 21.17
CA ASN A 764 72.67 22.10 22.16
C ASN A 764 71.54 22.60 23.12
N LYS A 765 71.91 22.86 24.38
CA LYS A 765 71.07 23.32 25.53
C LYS A 765 70.75 24.83 25.49
N LEU A 766 69.56 25.25 25.96
CA LEU A 766 69.34 26.24 27.06
C LEU A 766 67.85 26.68 27.23
N ASN A 767 67.39 26.58 28.49
CA ASN A 767 66.28 27.26 29.19
C ASN A 767 64.82 27.24 28.68
N GLY A 768 64.02 26.37 29.33
CA GLY A 768 62.96 26.83 30.24
C GLY A 768 61.59 27.23 29.66
N ARG A 769 60.84 26.27 29.09
CA ARG A 769 59.36 26.14 29.14
C ARG A 769 58.99 24.74 28.60
N ARG A 770 58.11 24.00 29.28
CA ARG A 770 57.69 22.64 28.87
C ARG A 770 57.04 22.67 27.48
N PRO A 771 57.45 21.83 26.51
CA PRO A 771 56.72 21.65 25.26
C PRO A 771 56.01 20.29 25.21
N ILE A 772 54.68 20.37 25.15
CA ILE A 772 53.77 19.73 24.17
C ILE A 772 54.27 18.42 23.54
N ILE A 773 53.58 17.33 23.89
CA ILE A 773 53.68 16.01 23.28
C ILE A 773 52.70 15.96 22.11
N THR A 774 53.21 15.72 20.90
CA THR A 774 52.47 15.36 19.66
C THR A 774 53.47 14.63 18.72
N PRO A 775 53.10 14.05 17.56
CA PRO A 775 51.96 13.19 17.19
C PRO A 775 52.44 12.02 16.29
N LEU A 776 52.33 10.75 16.71
CA LEU A 776 52.85 9.60 15.90
C LEU A 776 51.87 8.43 15.72
N HIS A 777 50.64 8.53 16.23
CA HIS A 777 49.57 7.55 15.99
C HIS A 777 48.43 8.10 15.10
N GLU A 778 48.30 9.42 14.97
CA GLU A 778 47.22 10.08 14.20
C GLU A 778 47.38 9.93 12.68
N TYR A 779 48.60 9.84 12.14
CA TYR A 779 48.81 9.87 10.68
C TYR A 779 48.55 8.54 9.94
N ASN A 780 48.58 7.39 10.63
CA ASN A 780 48.37 6.08 10.00
C ASN A 780 46.90 5.72 9.75
N LEU A 781 45.96 6.37 10.46
CA LEU A 781 44.53 6.21 10.17
C LEU A 781 44.05 7.13 9.04
N VAL A 782 44.60 8.34 8.93
CA VAL A 782 44.19 9.34 7.93
C VAL A 782 44.54 8.92 6.49
N LEU A 783 45.71 8.30 6.24
CA LEU A 783 46.11 7.88 4.88
C LEU A 783 45.32 6.68 4.33
N LYS A 784 44.67 5.89 5.20
CA LYS A 784 43.83 4.76 4.77
C LYS A 784 42.46 5.21 4.24
N VAL A 785 42.01 6.40 4.62
CA VAL A 785 40.80 7.06 4.11
C VAL A 785 41.08 7.76 2.78
N GLU A 786 42.23 8.45 2.64
CA GLU A 786 42.58 9.18 1.41
C GLU A 786 42.87 8.29 0.18
N SER A 787 43.21 7.01 0.38
CA SER A 787 43.59 6.11 -0.72
C SER A 787 42.40 5.50 -1.50
N TRP A 788 41.15 5.67 -1.05
CA TRP A 788 39.97 5.01 -1.64
C TRP A 788 38.95 5.96 -2.30
N GLU A 789 39.19 7.29 -2.31
CA GLU A 789 38.30 8.27 -2.95
C GLU A 789 38.74 8.75 -4.35
N LEU A 790 39.87 8.30 -4.90
CA LEU A 790 40.27 8.63 -6.27
C LEU A 790 39.79 7.58 -7.29
N VAL A 791 38.49 7.63 -7.62
CA VAL A 791 38.00 7.25 -8.96
C VAL A 791 37.42 8.50 -9.62
N PRO A 792 38.11 9.13 -10.59
CA PRO A 792 37.55 10.26 -11.32
C PRO A 792 36.50 9.77 -12.33
N ASN A 793 35.33 10.42 -12.29
CA ASN A 793 34.41 10.49 -13.42
C ASN A 793 35.09 11.20 -14.59
N HIS A 794 35.46 10.49 -15.66
CA HIS A 794 35.62 11.10 -16.99
C HIS A 794 35.25 10.15 -18.13
N SER A 795 34.26 10.59 -18.90
CA SER A 795 33.88 10.14 -20.23
C SER A 795 34.94 10.45 -21.31
N ASN A 796 34.91 9.65 -22.39
CA ASN A 796 35.47 9.83 -23.75
C ASN A 796 36.86 9.23 -24.08
N ARG A 797 36.89 8.17 -24.90
CA ARG A 797 37.17 8.21 -26.38
C ARG A 797 37.32 6.81 -27.00
N PHE A 798 36.51 6.57 -28.04
CA PHE A 798 36.70 5.81 -29.30
C PHE A 798 37.28 4.36 -29.35
N PRO A 799 36.80 3.55 -30.33
CA PRO A 799 37.11 2.14 -30.46
C PRO A 799 38.36 1.91 -31.33
N SER A 800 39.11 0.85 -31.04
CA SER A 800 40.04 0.27 -32.01
C SER A 800 39.80 -1.23 -32.09
N GLY A 801 39.09 -1.63 -33.15
CA GLY A 801 39.31 -2.93 -33.74
C GLY A 801 40.57 -2.88 -34.60
N ILE A 802 41.38 -3.94 -34.53
CA ILE A 802 41.99 -4.69 -35.65
C ILE A 802 42.77 -5.86 -35.00
N PRO A 803 42.57 -7.11 -35.46
CA PRO A 803 43.30 -8.28 -34.99
C PRO A 803 44.52 -8.56 -35.88
N ARG A 804 45.65 -8.96 -35.30
CA ARG A 804 46.69 -9.75 -35.99
C ARG A 804 47.53 -10.55 -34.98
N GLY A 805 47.71 -11.83 -35.28
CA GLY A 805 48.75 -12.70 -34.73
C GLY A 805 48.20 -13.83 -33.91
#